data_AF-A0A094H6H4-F1
#
_entry.id   AF-A0A094H6H4-F1
#
_cell.length_a   1.000
_cell.length_b   1.000
_cell.length_c   1.000
_cell.angle_alpha   90.00
_cell.angle_beta   90.00
_cell.angle_gamma   90.00
#
_symmetry.space_group_name_H-M   'P 1'
#
loop_
_entity.id
_entity.type
_entity.pdbx_description
1 polymer ?
#
loop_
_entity_poly.entity_id
_entity_poly.type
_entity_poly.pdbx_seq_one_letter_code
_entity_poly.pdbx_strand_id
1 'polypeptide(L)'
;MDRLKIGGLSRTAADYIEKCSLGGLIHFSSQTKHPSDPSDILECGGILPPTAAQRCDSSLAARLIIWLYSEDSFISFHGCGGGLSTRLCNDPDQLKKLRQISADPLSLNWGDEYPADEVLVDINHFHPIDMLIDMISLHHEIIEQNNAYMETGFAETSHKLDSRFSTLEISYASVFRLASSTLNEQLEIWLNCAISAVVFHALQICWARCNESVFGSVASPSTKGAMESLLTLAHRICSRGSPPKFERFHWALFIAGIETNDLLHREWILGKIAGVRLNLAIVKVLAVKDRTGTISMTTIRKLLSGDVCASCEVANMTLMHSTLSVTEPVAVQNHDSISHDIAKAIIFNNIDNHDADLQGINHKIHANPELCLEEFQAHDNLADLLESHNFAVTRHAYGLPTAFSAEFGYGGRVLTFCAEYDALPGIGHACGHNLIAVSSVASFFGIAAALAASSIPGRVRLLGTPAEEGGGGKIRLINAGAFSDVDASMMIHPVGKDAIPIGAAGIAYGTCLTGQISNVEFTGKAAHCGTAPWEGINALDAAALAYSAVGMLRQQMRPENRIGLVIKEGGQKSNITTPHSTVEYSIRTRTLNEAKSMKTRVENCFRGAALATGCEVVFKDVMDVYADLRSNETLCTEFTSAMSELGELYHNDITNNTTASFGTDMGNVSHVVPTFHGLFAIAAEKGEANHTPGFTRIAISDEAYRKAISAAKGMAITGWKFLADDSLAESILLDFKTMNQ
;
A
#
# COMPACT_ATOMS: atom_id res chain seq x y z
N MET A 1 12.50 3.52 9.47
CA MET A 1 12.55 2.47 10.50
C MET A 1 11.95 2.95 11.82
N ASP A 2 11.57 2.02 12.70
CA ASP A 2 11.11 2.27 14.08
C ASP A 2 12.31 2.65 14.97
N ARG A 3 12.29 3.86 15.54
CA ARG A 3 13.40 4.42 16.34
C ARG A 3 13.76 3.55 17.54
N LEU A 4 12.77 2.87 18.12
CA LEU A 4 12.96 2.00 19.28
C LEU A 4 13.68 0.70 18.89
N LYS A 5 13.38 0.15 17.71
CA LYS A 5 14.01 -1.08 17.22
C LYS A 5 15.48 -0.89 16.89
N ILE A 6 15.87 0.21 16.25
CA ILE A 6 17.28 0.45 15.90
C ILE A 6 18.09 0.87 17.12
N GLY A 7 17.54 1.71 18.00
CA GLY A 7 18.18 1.98 19.30
C GLY A 7 18.35 0.71 20.13
N GLY A 8 17.38 -0.23 20.07
CA GLY A 8 17.47 -1.54 20.69
C GLY A 8 18.56 -2.44 20.09
N LEU A 9 18.61 -2.52 18.75
CA LEU A 9 19.63 -3.30 18.02
C LEU A 9 21.04 -2.73 18.22
N SER A 10 21.19 -1.40 18.17
CA SER A 10 22.45 -0.68 18.40
C SER A 10 22.99 -0.93 19.81
N ARG A 11 22.13 -0.84 20.84
CA ARG A 11 22.48 -1.23 22.22
C ARG A 11 22.86 -2.71 22.33
N THR A 12 22.07 -3.60 21.72
CA THR A 12 22.33 -5.06 21.76
C THR A 12 23.66 -5.41 21.10
N ALA A 13 23.99 -4.80 19.95
CA ALA A 13 25.26 -5.00 19.27
C ALA A 13 26.43 -4.45 20.08
N ALA A 14 26.27 -3.29 20.70
CA ALA A 14 27.29 -2.71 21.55
C ALA A 14 27.53 -3.51 22.84
N ASP A 15 26.46 -4.04 23.45
CA ASP A 15 26.55 -4.98 24.58
C ASP A 15 27.17 -6.32 24.17
N TYR A 16 26.93 -6.78 22.94
CA TYR A 16 27.57 -7.97 22.37
C TYR A 16 29.07 -7.75 22.17
N ILE A 17 29.49 -6.59 21.66
CA ILE A 17 30.91 -6.23 21.52
C ILE A 17 31.63 -6.25 22.88
N GLU A 18 30.98 -5.76 23.93
CA GLU A 18 31.52 -5.71 25.30
C GLU A 18 31.57 -7.11 25.95
N LYS A 19 30.44 -7.85 25.92
CA LYS A 19 30.32 -9.19 26.53
C LYS A 19 31.16 -10.24 25.83
N CYS A 20 31.19 -10.21 24.51
CA CYS A 20 31.87 -11.22 23.73
C CYS A 20 33.34 -10.91 23.54
N SER A 21 33.85 -9.76 24.03
CA SER A 21 35.26 -9.33 23.98
C SER A 21 35.96 -10.10 22.87
N LEU A 22 35.86 -9.66 21.61
CA LEU A 22 36.39 -10.40 20.44
C LEU A 22 37.81 -11.00 20.67
N GLY A 23 38.55 -10.53 21.69
CA GLY A 23 39.57 -11.27 22.45
C GLY A 23 39.37 -12.78 22.74
N GLY A 24 38.16 -13.34 22.89
CA GLY A 24 37.97 -14.80 23.03
C GLY A 24 38.32 -15.59 21.75
N LEU A 25 38.39 -14.90 20.61
CA LEU A 25 38.82 -15.41 19.31
C LEU A 25 40.22 -14.92 18.91
N ILE A 26 40.85 -14.08 19.73
CA ILE A 26 42.10 -13.38 19.43
C ILE A 26 43.10 -13.64 20.56
N HIS A 27 43.75 -14.81 20.52
CA HIS A 27 45.08 -14.96 21.10
C HIS A 27 46.11 -14.92 19.96
N PHE A 28 46.39 -13.72 19.46
CA PHE A 28 47.64 -13.44 18.76
C PHE A 28 48.43 -12.45 19.63
N SER A 29 49.26 -12.98 20.53
CA SER A 29 50.29 -12.17 21.17
C SER A 29 51.31 -11.77 20.10
N SER A 30 51.43 -10.48 19.86
CA SER A 30 52.53 -9.87 19.11
C SER A 30 53.84 -10.04 19.88
N GLN A 31 54.46 -11.22 19.81
CA GLN A 31 55.88 -11.40 20.08
C GLN A 31 56.46 -12.33 19.03
N THR A 32 56.96 -11.74 17.94
CA THR A 32 57.94 -12.38 17.07
C THR A 32 59.23 -12.59 17.86
N LYS A 33 59.37 -13.77 18.47
CA LYS A 33 60.68 -14.40 18.64
C LYS A 33 60.70 -15.63 17.77
N HIS A 34 61.62 -15.66 16.80
CA HIS A 34 61.96 -16.88 16.08
C HIS A 34 62.37 -17.96 17.10
N PRO A 35 61.68 -19.12 17.16
CA PRO A 35 62.20 -20.26 17.88
C PRO A 35 63.15 -21.00 16.94
N SER A 36 64.42 -21.05 17.30
CA SER A 36 65.46 -21.81 16.61
C SER A 36 65.56 -23.26 17.09
N ASP A 37 64.58 -23.78 17.85
CA ASP A 37 64.60 -25.14 18.39
C ASP A 37 63.17 -25.73 18.55
N PRO A 38 62.88 -26.97 18.10
CA PRO A 38 61.55 -27.58 18.17
C PRO A 38 61.02 -27.94 19.58
N SER A 39 61.74 -27.60 20.65
CA SER A 39 61.42 -28.02 22.02
C SER A 39 60.61 -27.02 22.85
N ASP A 40 60.40 -25.79 22.37
CA ASP A 40 59.70 -24.71 23.12
C ASP A 40 58.15 -24.78 23.09
N ILE A 41 57.55 -25.84 22.55
CA ILE A 41 56.08 -25.92 22.35
C ILE A 41 55.31 -26.31 23.64
N LEU A 42 55.98 -26.66 24.74
CA LEU A 42 55.30 -27.28 25.89
C LEU A 42 54.96 -26.35 27.07
N GLU A 43 55.27 -25.05 27.03
CA GLU A 43 54.93 -24.12 28.13
C GLU A 43 54.37 -22.78 27.64
N CYS A 44 53.18 -22.80 27.02
CA CYS A 44 52.28 -21.64 27.01
C CYS A 44 50.84 -22.14 27.19
N GLY A 45 50.20 -21.66 28.27
CA GLY A 45 48.87 -22.07 28.70
C GLY A 45 47.82 -21.96 27.57
N GLY A 46 47.11 -23.07 27.38
CA GLY A 46 46.14 -23.30 26.32
C GLY A 46 45.09 -22.21 26.11
N ILE A 47 45.09 -21.66 24.90
CA ILE A 47 43.87 -21.47 24.12
C ILE A 47 44.14 -22.14 22.76
N LEU A 48 43.39 -23.19 22.45
CA LEU A 48 43.44 -23.82 21.13
C LEU A 48 43.08 -22.78 20.06
N PRO A 49 43.76 -22.75 18.89
CA PRO A 49 43.34 -21.87 17.80
C PRO A 49 41.87 -22.15 17.46
N PRO A 50 41.05 -21.12 17.20
CA PRO A 50 39.62 -21.30 16.97
C PRO A 50 39.36 -22.31 15.85
N THR A 51 38.31 -23.11 16.00
CA THR A 51 37.89 -24.07 14.96
C THR A 51 37.50 -23.31 13.68
N ALA A 52 37.45 -23.99 12.53
CA ALA A 52 37.03 -23.36 11.28
C ALA A 52 35.65 -22.70 11.42
N ALA A 53 34.70 -23.39 12.07
CA ALA A 53 33.36 -22.87 12.37
C ALA A 53 33.38 -21.59 13.24
N GLN A 54 34.24 -21.53 14.27
CA GLN A 54 34.37 -20.36 15.14
C GLN A 54 34.91 -19.14 14.37
N ARG A 55 35.79 -19.35 13.38
CA ARG A 55 36.27 -18.27 12.50
C ARG A 55 35.16 -17.76 11.56
N CYS A 56 34.35 -18.65 11.00
CA CYS A 56 33.20 -18.30 10.15
C CYS A 56 32.17 -17.42 10.89
N ASP A 57 31.77 -17.85 12.10
CA ASP A 57 30.78 -17.14 12.91
C ASP A 57 31.27 -15.72 13.30
N SER A 58 32.57 -15.59 13.54
CA SER A 58 33.19 -14.31 13.91
C SER A 58 33.26 -13.33 12.74
N SER A 59 33.56 -13.83 11.54
CA SER A 59 33.56 -13.02 10.31
C SER A 59 32.15 -12.51 9.98
N LEU A 60 31.15 -13.38 10.06
CA LEU A 60 29.73 -13.01 9.87
C LEU A 60 29.26 -11.98 10.90
N ALA A 61 29.59 -12.19 12.18
CA ALA A 61 29.26 -11.25 13.24
C ALA A 61 29.94 -9.88 13.04
N ALA A 62 31.22 -9.85 12.66
CA ALA A 62 31.94 -8.61 12.39
C ALA A 62 31.33 -7.84 11.20
N ARG A 63 30.92 -8.54 10.13
CA ARG A 63 30.23 -7.93 8.98
C ARG A 63 28.87 -7.33 9.37
N LEU A 64 28.09 -8.03 10.18
CA LEU A 64 26.83 -7.51 10.72
C LEU A 64 27.05 -6.28 11.61
N ILE A 65 28.11 -6.27 12.42
CA ILE A 65 28.48 -5.13 13.27
C ILE A 65 28.89 -3.93 12.41
N ILE A 66 29.68 -4.12 11.35
CA ILE A 66 30.07 -3.04 10.42
C ILE A 66 28.84 -2.48 9.68
N TRP A 67 27.91 -3.34 9.27
CA TRP A 67 26.64 -2.89 8.68
C TRP A 67 25.80 -2.09 9.69
N LEU A 68 25.64 -2.59 10.92
CA LEU A 68 24.93 -1.86 11.99
C LEU A 68 25.61 -0.54 12.34
N TYR A 69 26.94 -0.48 12.33
CA TYR A 69 27.72 0.74 12.53
C TYR A 69 27.41 1.80 11.45
N SER A 70 27.30 1.37 10.18
CA SER A 70 26.87 2.23 9.07
C SER A 70 25.45 2.77 9.31
N GLU A 71 24.48 1.90 9.56
CA GLU A 71 23.09 2.30 9.77
C GLU A 71 22.92 3.21 11.00
N ASP A 72 23.59 2.88 12.11
CA ASP A 72 23.54 3.66 13.35
C ASP A 72 24.12 5.07 13.17
N SER A 73 25.21 5.22 12.43
CA SER A 73 25.80 6.53 12.10
C SER A 73 24.90 7.36 11.19
N PHE A 74 24.39 6.81 10.08
CA PHE A 74 23.52 7.57 9.18
C PHE A 74 22.18 7.93 9.82
N ILE A 75 21.64 7.06 10.68
CA ILE A 75 20.40 7.35 11.40
C ILE A 75 20.59 8.42 12.49
N SER A 76 21.80 8.55 13.05
CA SER A 76 22.14 9.63 14.00
C SER A 76 21.93 11.04 13.41
N PHE A 77 22.02 11.17 12.08
CA PHE A 77 21.66 12.39 11.36
C PHE A 77 20.20 12.81 11.61
N HIS A 78 19.30 11.83 11.76
CA HIS A 78 17.88 12.05 12.03
C HIS A 78 17.56 12.21 13.53
N GLY A 79 18.57 12.40 14.38
CA GLY A 79 18.39 12.65 15.83
C GLY A 79 18.03 11.40 16.65
N CYS A 80 18.38 10.21 16.17
CA CYS A 80 18.21 8.97 16.93
C CYS A 80 19.31 7.96 16.56
N GLY A 81 19.61 6.98 17.42
CA GLY A 81 20.78 6.12 17.20
C GLY A 81 22.10 6.83 17.50
N GLY A 82 23.20 6.39 16.90
CA GLY A 82 24.54 6.93 17.08
C GLY A 82 25.32 6.33 18.26
N GLY A 83 24.68 5.54 19.12
CA GLY A 83 25.32 4.95 20.30
C GLY A 83 26.43 3.93 19.97
N LEU A 84 26.26 3.13 18.91
CA LEU A 84 27.27 2.21 18.42
C LEU A 84 28.37 2.98 17.69
N SER A 85 28.00 3.99 16.91
CA SER A 85 28.94 4.85 16.18
C SER A 85 29.88 5.62 17.13
N THR A 86 29.34 6.27 18.16
CA THR A 86 30.12 6.94 19.21
C THR A 86 31.08 5.98 19.91
N ARG A 87 30.62 4.78 20.28
CA ARG A 87 31.47 3.79 20.96
C ARG A 87 32.63 3.34 20.07
N LEU A 88 32.37 2.98 18.81
CA LEU A 88 33.40 2.51 17.88
C LEU A 88 34.36 3.61 17.44
N CYS A 89 33.90 4.86 17.32
CA CYS A 89 34.77 5.99 17.04
C CYS A 89 35.67 6.36 18.25
N ASN A 90 35.21 6.10 19.47
CA ASN A 90 36.01 6.30 20.70
C ASN A 90 37.00 5.17 20.99
N ASP A 91 36.92 4.03 20.27
CA ASP A 91 37.89 2.92 20.32
C ASP A 91 38.39 2.57 18.89
N PRO A 92 39.34 3.34 18.33
CA PRO A 92 39.86 3.12 16.99
C PRO A 92 40.53 1.75 16.80
N ASP A 93 41.11 1.18 17.87
CA ASP A 93 41.75 -0.13 17.82
C ASP A 93 40.72 -1.25 17.67
N GLN A 94 39.57 -1.13 18.35
CA GLN A 94 38.45 -2.05 18.18
C GLN A 94 37.82 -1.95 16.79
N LEU A 95 37.61 -0.74 16.27
CA LEU A 95 37.10 -0.54 14.90
C LEU A 95 38.07 -1.11 13.85
N LYS A 96 39.38 -0.90 14.03
CA LYS A 96 40.42 -1.48 13.16
C LYS A 96 40.39 -3.00 13.16
N LYS A 97 40.22 -3.63 14.33
CA LYS A 97 40.10 -5.09 14.47
C LYS A 97 38.81 -5.62 13.81
N LEU A 98 37.68 -4.96 14.03
CA LEU A 98 36.41 -5.33 13.40
C LEU A 98 36.50 -5.25 11.88
N ARG A 99 37.13 -4.19 11.34
CA ARG A 99 37.42 -4.03 9.92
C ARG A 99 38.26 -5.20 9.39
N GLN A 100 39.34 -5.56 10.09
CA GLN A 100 40.19 -6.70 9.72
C GLN A 100 39.44 -8.04 9.71
N ILE A 101 38.59 -8.31 10.71
CA ILE A 101 37.83 -9.58 10.78
C ILE A 101 36.70 -9.60 9.74
N SER A 102 36.09 -8.44 9.45
CA SER A 102 35.07 -8.31 8.43
C SER A 102 35.63 -8.44 7.00
N ALA A 103 36.93 -8.21 6.83
CA ALA A 103 37.66 -8.25 5.56
C ALA A 103 37.89 -9.65 5.02
N ASP A 104 37.81 -10.68 5.88
CA ASP A 104 38.13 -12.04 5.48
C ASP A 104 37.21 -12.47 4.32
N PRO A 105 37.76 -13.03 3.23
CA PRO A 105 36.97 -13.41 2.05
C PRO A 105 35.80 -14.30 2.46
N LEU A 106 34.64 -14.10 1.84
CA LEU A 106 33.46 -14.92 2.11
C LEU A 106 33.77 -16.42 1.89
N SER A 107 34.83 -16.75 1.13
CA SER A 107 35.37 -18.11 1.01
C SER A 107 35.66 -18.83 2.33
N LEU A 108 35.93 -18.14 3.43
CA LEU A 108 36.04 -18.81 4.73
C LEU A 108 34.70 -19.41 5.22
N ASN A 109 33.56 -18.87 4.78
CA ASN A 109 32.22 -19.34 5.16
C ASN A 109 31.69 -20.43 4.22
N TRP A 110 32.10 -20.42 2.94
CA TRP A 110 31.62 -21.37 1.92
C TRP A 110 32.67 -22.40 1.47
N GLY A 111 33.92 -22.31 1.95
CA GLY A 111 34.98 -23.26 1.63
C GLY A 111 35.21 -23.40 0.12
N ASP A 112 35.33 -24.64 -0.35
CA ASP A 112 35.56 -24.97 -1.76
C ASP A 112 34.36 -24.64 -2.68
N GLU A 113 33.20 -24.31 -2.13
CA GLU A 113 32.00 -23.92 -2.88
C GLU A 113 31.98 -22.42 -3.26
N TYR A 114 32.93 -21.63 -2.76
CA TYR A 114 32.99 -20.20 -3.05
C TYR A 114 33.62 -19.92 -4.43
N PRO A 115 32.95 -19.20 -5.35
CA PRO A 115 33.45 -18.99 -6.70
C PRO A 115 34.79 -18.23 -6.75
N ALA A 116 35.72 -18.66 -7.60
CA ALA A 116 37.06 -18.07 -7.69
C ALA A 116 37.06 -16.63 -8.24
N ASP A 117 36.09 -16.29 -9.08
CA ASP A 117 35.80 -14.94 -9.54
C ASP A 117 35.28 -14.05 -8.40
N GLU A 118 34.47 -14.59 -7.49
CA GLU A 118 34.01 -13.87 -6.29
C GLU A 118 35.14 -13.61 -5.28
N VAL A 119 36.16 -14.48 -5.20
CA VAL A 119 37.37 -14.22 -4.39
C VAL A 119 38.13 -12.99 -4.91
N LEU A 120 38.28 -12.89 -6.23
CA LEU A 120 38.95 -11.73 -6.86
C LEU A 120 38.13 -10.45 -6.69
N VAL A 121 36.80 -10.57 -6.77
CA VAL A 121 35.85 -9.49 -6.46
C VAL A 121 36.04 -9.03 -5.01
N ASP A 122 36.05 -9.92 -4.02
CA ASP A 122 36.24 -9.58 -2.61
C ASP A 122 37.55 -8.82 -2.35
N ILE A 123 38.67 -9.28 -2.95
CA ILE A 123 39.98 -8.63 -2.84
C ILE A 123 39.94 -7.22 -3.44
N ASN A 124 39.31 -7.05 -4.60
CA ASN A 124 39.26 -5.76 -5.31
C ASN A 124 38.25 -4.78 -4.70
N HIS A 125 37.26 -5.26 -3.93
CA HIS A 125 36.26 -4.44 -3.26
C HIS A 125 36.70 -3.87 -1.91
N PHE A 126 37.83 -4.32 -1.38
CA PHE A 126 38.27 -3.93 -0.04
C PHE A 126 38.51 -2.41 0.09
N HIS A 127 39.15 -1.80 -0.91
CA HIS A 127 39.53 -0.39 -0.87
C HIS A 127 38.36 0.62 -0.88
N PRO A 128 37.28 0.47 -1.69
CA PRO A 128 36.09 1.32 -1.57
C PRO A 128 35.28 1.06 -0.29
N ILE A 129 35.24 -0.19 0.22
CA ILE A 129 34.58 -0.50 1.51
C ILE A 129 35.31 0.20 2.68
N ASP A 130 36.64 0.15 2.64
CA ASP A 130 37.54 0.84 3.55
C ASP A 130 37.28 2.36 3.59
N MET A 131 37.12 2.97 2.42
CA MET A 131 36.73 4.38 2.29
C MET A 131 35.37 4.64 2.92
N LEU A 132 34.36 3.78 2.69
CA LEU A 132 33.03 3.92 3.31
C LEU A 132 33.10 3.86 4.83
N ILE A 133 33.87 2.94 5.42
CA ILE A 133 34.05 2.83 6.88
C ILE A 133 34.67 4.11 7.46
N ASP A 134 35.71 4.64 6.82
CA ASP A 134 36.34 5.89 7.25
C ASP A 134 35.40 7.10 7.10
N MET A 135 34.54 7.09 6.08
CA MET A 135 33.50 8.10 5.88
C MET A 135 32.36 8.01 6.89
N ILE A 136 32.00 6.82 7.36
CA ILE A 136 31.02 6.65 8.46
C ILE A 136 31.56 7.31 9.73
N SER A 137 32.86 7.17 10.01
CA SER A 137 33.53 7.87 11.11
C SER A 137 33.57 9.39 10.87
N LEU A 138 33.78 9.82 9.63
CA LEU A 138 33.74 11.25 9.27
C LEU A 138 32.37 11.87 9.47
N HIS A 139 31.32 11.17 9.05
CA HIS A 139 29.93 11.55 9.26
C HIS A 139 29.62 11.72 10.75
N HIS A 140 30.06 10.78 11.59
CA HIS A 140 29.90 10.87 13.03
C HIS A 140 30.60 12.11 13.61
N GLU A 141 31.86 12.36 13.25
CA GLU A 141 32.58 13.54 13.74
C GLU A 141 31.93 14.86 13.27
N ILE A 142 31.40 14.93 12.04
CA ILE A 142 30.64 16.12 11.57
C ILE A 142 29.38 16.33 12.42
N ILE A 143 28.68 15.25 12.77
CA ILE A 143 27.48 15.30 13.60
C ILE A 143 27.80 15.77 15.02
N GLU A 144 28.86 15.23 15.64
CA GLU A 144 29.31 15.62 16.97
C GLU A 144 29.77 17.07 17.02
N GLN A 145 30.48 17.54 16.00
CA GLN A 145 30.87 18.95 15.89
C GLN A 145 29.64 19.86 15.76
N ASN A 146 28.65 19.47 14.96
CA ASN A 146 27.40 20.23 14.86
C ASN A 146 26.62 20.22 16.19
N ASN A 147 26.68 19.13 16.98
CA ASN A 147 26.08 19.06 18.32
C ASN A 147 26.84 19.97 19.31
N ALA A 148 28.17 19.92 19.33
CA ALA A 148 29.00 20.74 20.21
C ALA A 148 28.83 22.25 19.92
N TYR A 149 28.73 22.62 18.64
CA TYR A 149 28.41 24.00 18.23
C TYR A 149 27.04 24.45 18.75
N MET A 150 26.05 23.56 18.76
CA MET A 150 24.71 23.83 19.30
C MET A 150 24.71 24.08 20.81
N GLU A 151 25.58 23.41 21.56
CA GLU A 151 25.65 23.52 23.01
C GLU A 151 26.51 24.71 23.48
N THR A 152 27.60 25.01 22.77
CA THR A 152 28.63 25.95 23.25
C THR A 152 28.75 27.24 22.43
N GLY A 153 28.17 27.30 21.22
CA GLY A 153 28.26 28.46 20.32
C GLY A 153 29.66 28.74 19.76
N PHE A 154 30.65 27.87 20.02
CA PHE A 154 32.03 27.99 19.58
C PHE A 154 32.47 26.76 18.78
N ALA A 155 33.09 26.97 17.62
CA ALA A 155 33.64 25.90 16.77
C ALA A 155 35.17 25.81 16.97
N GLU A 156 35.62 25.09 18.00
CA GLU A 156 37.05 25.08 18.38
C GLU A 156 37.92 24.15 17.50
N THR A 157 37.34 23.35 16.58
CA THR A 157 38.06 22.27 15.86
C THR A 157 37.84 22.15 14.32
N SER A 158 37.57 23.25 13.60
CA SER A 158 37.38 23.23 12.12
C SER A 158 38.55 22.61 11.34
N HIS A 159 39.79 22.99 11.66
CA HIS A 159 40.98 22.56 10.90
C HIS A 159 41.23 21.05 10.91
N LYS A 160 40.72 20.32 11.92
CA LYS A 160 40.90 18.87 12.04
C LYS A 160 40.09 18.11 10.99
N LEU A 161 38.84 18.51 10.74
CA LEU A 161 37.97 17.88 9.76
C LEU A 161 38.40 18.20 8.33
N ASP A 162 38.84 19.44 8.06
CA ASP A 162 39.41 19.81 6.76
C ASP A 162 40.64 18.95 6.43
N SER A 163 41.55 18.78 7.40
CA SER A 163 42.70 17.89 7.26
C SER A 163 42.30 16.42 7.06
N ARG A 164 41.17 15.96 7.62
CA ARG A 164 40.66 14.60 7.39
C ARG A 164 40.14 14.43 5.96
N PHE A 165 39.38 15.39 5.42
CA PHE A 165 38.92 15.34 4.03
C PHE A 165 40.11 15.25 3.07
N SER A 166 41.13 16.09 3.23
CA SER A 166 42.35 16.01 2.42
C SER A 166 43.08 14.68 2.57
N THR A 167 43.13 14.14 3.79
CA THR A 167 43.77 12.83 4.05
C THR A 167 43.04 11.72 3.30
N LEU A 168 41.71 11.67 3.39
CA LEU A 168 40.89 10.67 2.70
C LEU A 168 41.00 10.78 1.18
N GLU A 169 41.00 12.00 0.65
CA GLU A 169 41.15 12.25 -0.79
C GLU A 169 42.50 11.73 -1.31
N ILE A 170 43.58 11.92 -0.54
CA ILE A 170 44.91 11.38 -0.88
C ILE A 170 44.96 9.85 -0.71
N SER A 171 44.47 9.33 0.42
CA SER A 171 44.52 7.90 0.76
C SER A 171 43.68 7.04 -0.19
N TYR A 172 42.58 7.58 -0.73
CA TYR A 172 41.65 6.89 -1.61
C TYR A 172 41.63 7.45 -3.04
N ALA A 173 42.70 8.13 -3.47
CA ALA A 173 42.80 8.74 -4.80
C ALA A 173 42.54 7.75 -5.97
N SER A 174 42.85 6.46 -5.77
CA SER A 174 42.54 5.38 -6.70
C SER A 174 41.03 5.11 -6.82
N VAL A 175 40.28 5.19 -5.72
CA VAL A 175 38.82 5.03 -5.69
C VAL A 175 38.14 6.14 -6.49
N PHE A 176 38.53 7.40 -6.26
CA PHE A 176 37.99 8.55 -7.02
C PHE A 176 38.33 8.47 -8.51
N ARG A 177 39.55 8.02 -8.85
CA ARG A 177 39.97 7.81 -10.24
C ARG A 177 39.12 6.74 -10.93
N LEU A 178 38.88 5.62 -10.25
CA LEU A 178 38.04 4.52 -10.77
C LEU A 178 36.58 4.94 -10.89
N ALA A 179 36.01 5.63 -9.89
CA ALA A 179 34.66 6.18 -9.95
C ALA A 179 34.45 7.10 -11.17
N SER A 180 35.47 7.89 -11.51
CA SER A 180 35.45 8.81 -12.63
C SER A 180 35.70 8.15 -14.00
N SER A 181 36.19 6.91 -14.01
CA SER A 181 36.58 6.20 -15.23
C SER A 181 35.37 5.81 -16.09
N THR A 182 35.60 5.72 -17.41
CA THR A 182 34.60 5.29 -18.40
C THR A 182 34.79 3.84 -18.84
N LEU A 183 35.81 3.14 -18.33
CA LEU A 183 36.19 1.79 -18.71
C LEU A 183 35.15 0.76 -18.25
N ASN A 184 34.93 -0.27 -19.07
CA ASN A 184 33.72 -1.11 -19.08
C ASN A 184 33.88 -2.50 -18.46
N GLU A 185 35.03 -2.84 -17.89
CA GLU A 185 35.37 -4.26 -17.63
C GLU A 185 34.92 -4.79 -16.25
N GLN A 186 34.60 -3.92 -15.27
CA GLN A 186 34.21 -4.35 -13.91
C GLN A 186 33.14 -3.44 -13.29
N LEU A 187 31.88 -3.64 -13.69
CA LEU A 187 30.73 -2.79 -13.31
C LEU A 187 30.54 -2.68 -11.78
N GLU A 188 30.75 -3.77 -11.04
CA GLU A 188 30.51 -3.81 -9.60
C GLU A 188 31.53 -3.00 -8.77
N ILE A 189 32.81 -3.14 -9.11
CA ILE A 189 33.90 -2.40 -8.45
C ILE A 189 33.75 -0.91 -8.74
N TRP A 190 33.46 -0.57 -10.00
CA TRP A 190 33.16 0.81 -10.39
C TRP A 190 31.98 1.38 -9.58
N LEU A 191 30.90 0.61 -9.44
CA LEU A 191 29.69 1.05 -8.73
C LEU A 191 29.97 1.33 -7.25
N ASN A 192 30.74 0.45 -6.57
CA ASN A 192 31.12 0.67 -5.18
C ASN A 192 32.07 1.87 -5.01
N CYS A 193 32.99 2.08 -5.95
CA CYS A 193 33.83 3.29 -5.97
C CYS A 193 32.97 4.56 -6.18
N ALA A 194 32.01 4.53 -7.10
CA ALA A 194 31.15 5.65 -7.41
C ALA A 194 30.22 6.01 -6.24
N ILE A 195 29.62 5.01 -5.57
CA ILE A 195 28.81 5.22 -4.36
C ILE A 195 29.65 5.85 -3.24
N SER A 196 30.87 5.36 -3.02
CA SER A 196 31.78 5.91 -2.01
C SER A 196 32.13 7.36 -2.30
N ALA A 197 32.46 7.69 -3.54
CA ALA A 197 32.76 9.07 -3.95
C ALA A 197 31.53 10.00 -3.83
N VAL A 198 30.32 9.53 -4.18
CA VAL A 198 29.08 10.30 -4.02
C VAL A 198 28.81 10.66 -2.55
N VAL A 199 28.95 9.69 -1.64
CA VAL A 199 28.75 9.95 -0.20
C VAL A 199 29.85 10.86 0.35
N PHE A 200 31.09 10.78 -0.15
CA PHE A 200 32.18 11.69 0.25
C PHE A 200 31.85 13.15 -0.09
N HIS A 201 31.39 13.42 -1.31
CA HIS A 201 31.00 14.76 -1.72
C HIS A 201 29.78 15.29 -0.94
N ALA A 202 28.83 14.42 -0.58
CA ALA A 202 27.72 14.80 0.29
C ALA A 202 28.20 15.19 1.70
N LEU A 203 29.21 14.50 2.25
CA LEU A 203 29.82 14.87 3.52
C LEU A 203 30.57 16.20 3.44
N GLN A 204 31.24 16.50 2.33
CA GLN A 204 31.88 17.81 2.10
C GLN A 204 30.83 18.93 2.12
N ILE A 205 29.69 18.74 1.44
CA ILE A 205 28.58 19.70 1.46
C ILE A 205 28.04 19.85 2.89
N CYS A 206 27.79 18.76 3.60
CA CYS A 206 27.33 18.82 4.99
C CYS A 206 28.29 19.59 5.89
N TRP A 207 29.59 19.31 5.80
CA TRP A 207 30.61 20.00 6.60
C TRP A 207 30.69 21.48 6.28
N ALA A 208 30.72 21.86 5.00
CA ALA A 208 30.69 23.26 4.59
C ALA A 208 29.42 23.98 5.09
N ARG A 209 28.28 23.27 5.11
CA ARG A 209 27.00 23.79 5.63
C ARG A 209 26.84 23.73 7.15
N CYS A 210 27.76 23.07 7.86
CA CYS A 210 27.90 23.16 9.31
C CYS A 210 28.86 24.27 9.73
N ASN A 211 29.93 24.48 8.96
CA ASN A 211 31.09 25.27 9.37
C ASN A 211 31.16 26.67 8.73
N GLU A 212 30.82 26.80 7.45
CA GLU A 212 31.02 28.04 6.69
C GLU A 212 29.71 28.85 6.54
N SER A 213 28.58 28.17 6.33
CA SER A 213 27.33 28.81 5.89
C SER A 213 26.12 27.89 6.04
N VAL A 214 24.89 28.38 5.80
CA VAL A 214 23.65 27.56 5.86
C VAL A 214 23.19 27.13 4.47
N PHE A 215 22.35 26.10 4.35
CA PHE A 215 21.77 25.70 3.07
C PHE A 215 20.93 26.83 2.49
N GLY A 216 20.98 27.00 1.16
CA GLY A 216 20.31 28.09 0.44
C GLY A 216 21.15 29.36 0.31
N SER A 217 22.22 29.51 1.09
CA SER A 217 23.19 30.60 0.89
C SER A 217 24.14 30.32 -0.29
N VAL A 218 24.83 31.37 -0.77
CA VAL A 218 25.77 31.25 -1.89
C VAL A 218 26.84 30.20 -1.58
N ALA A 219 26.88 29.14 -2.40
CA ALA A 219 27.82 28.04 -2.24
C ALA A 219 29.28 28.49 -2.47
N SER A 220 30.18 28.09 -1.58
CA SER A 220 31.63 28.26 -1.76
C SER A 220 32.14 27.47 -2.97
N PRO A 221 33.31 27.82 -3.55
CA PRO A 221 33.87 27.07 -4.69
C PRO A 221 34.03 25.57 -4.41
N SER A 222 34.40 25.21 -3.18
CA SER A 222 34.49 23.83 -2.70
C SER A 222 33.13 23.13 -2.72
N THR A 223 32.08 23.78 -2.19
CA THR A 223 30.71 23.25 -2.17
C THR A 223 30.17 23.04 -3.59
N LYS A 224 30.41 23.98 -4.51
CA LYS A 224 30.02 23.85 -5.92
C LYS A 224 30.71 22.68 -6.60
N GLY A 225 32.03 22.54 -6.42
CA GLY A 225 32.79 21.42 -7.00
C GLY A 225 32.35 20.06 -6.45
N ALA A 226 32.02 19.98 -5.15
CA ALA A 226 31.45 18.78 -4.54
C ALA A 226 30.07 18.45 -5.13
N MET A 227 29.21 19.45 -5.30
CA MET A 227 27.87 19.28 -5.89
C MET A 227 27.92 18.79 -7.34
N GLU A 228 28.79 19.37 -8.17
CA GLU A 228 28.98 18.93 -9.57
C GLU A 228 29.48 17.49 -9.66
N SER A 229 30.45 17.13 -8.81
CA SER A 229 31.01 15.77 -8.75
C SER A 229 29.96 14.75 -8.28
N LEU A 230 29.19 15.10 -7.25
CA LEU A 230 28.09 14.28 -6.73
C LEU A 230 27.04 14.02 -7.81
N LEU A 231 26.51 15.06 -8.45
CA LEU A 231 25.46 14.91 -9.47
C LEU A 231 25.95 14.13 -10.69
N THR A 232 27.18 14.40 -11.14
CA THR A 232 27.78 13.69 -12.28
C THR A 232 27.89 12.18 -12.00
N LEU A 233 28.39 11.81 -10.83
CA LEU A 233 28.51 10.41 -10.44
C LEU A 233 27.14 9.76 -10.21
N ALA A 234 26.20 10.46 -9.56
CA ALA A 234 24.84 9.97 -9.33
C ALA A 234 24.10 9.70 -10.65
N HIS A 235 24.19 10.61 -11.63
CA HIS A 235 23.62 10.41 -12.97
C HIS A 235 24.21 9.17 -13.64
N ARG A 236 25.53 8.98 -13.55
CA ARG A 236 26.21 7.80 -14.12
C ARG A 236 25.76 6.51 -13.45
N ILE A 237 25.66 6.49 -12.12
CA ILE A 237 25.17 5.34 -11.36
C ILE A 237 23.74 4.98 -11.82
N CYS A 238 22.84 5.97 -11.88
CA CYS A 238 21.46 5.77 -12.32
C CYS A 238 21.34 5.32 -13.79
N SER A 239 22.22 5.78 -14.67
CA SER A 239 22.19 5.42 -16.10
C SER A 239 22.66 3.99 -16.40
N ARG A 240 23.43 3.36 -15.51
CA ARG A 240 24.10 2.06 -15.76
C ARG A 240 23.34 0.84 -15.22
N GLY A 241 22.18 1.04 -14.59
CA GLY A 241 21.17 0.00 -14.34
C GLY A 241 21.61 -1.18 -13.47
N SER A 242 21.37 -1.09 -12.15
CA SER A 242 21.05 -2.27 -11.34
C SER A 242 20.24 -1.86 -10.09
N PRO A 243 18.99 -2.32 -9.93
CA PRO A 243 18.07 -1.86 -8.87
C PRO A 243 18.49 -2.09 -7.39
N PRO A 244 19.21 -3.15 -6.98
CA PRO A 244 19.39 -3.45 -5.55
C PRO A 244 20.43 -2.59 -4.81
N LYS A 245 21.13 -1.66 -5.49
CA LYS A 245 22.18 -0.82 -4.86
C LYS A 245 21.83 0.68 -4.79
N PHE A 246 20.66 1.11 -5.29
CA PHE A 246 20.23 2.52 -5.27
C PHE A 246 20.08 3.10 -3.86
N GLU A 247 19.64 2.26 -2.91
CA GLU A 247 19.41 2.70 -1.54
C GLU A 247 20.67 3.22 -0.83
N ARG A 248 21.85 2.71 -1.21
CA ARG A 248 23.13 2.99 -0.54
C ARG A 248 23.62 4.43 -0.67
N PHE A 249 23.07 5.21 -1.61
CA PHE A 249 23.44 6.63 -1.78
C PHE A 249 22.25 7.59 -1.74
N HIS A 250 21.05 7.12 -1.34
CA HIS A 250 19.88 7.98 -1.17
C HIS A 250 20.12 9.13 -0.18
N TRP A 251 20.92 8.93 0.87
CA TRP A 251 21.29 10.00 1.79
C TRP A 251 22.11 11.10 1.10
N ALA A 252 23.02 10.74 0.18
CA ALA A 252 23.77 11.73 -0.59
C ALA A 252 22.88 12.51 -1.56
N LEU A 253 21.91 11.84 -2.19
CA LEU A 253 20.87 12.50 -2.99
C LEU A 253 20.01 13.45 -2.15
N PHE A 254 19.68 13.07 -0.91
CA PHE A 254 18.97 13.94 0.01
C PHE A 254 19.74 15.25 0.28
N ILE A 255 21.04 15.16 0.56
CA ILE A 255 21.90 16.35 0.75
C ILE A 255 21.96 17.20 -0.52
N ALA A 256 22.16 16.58 -1.68
CA ALA A 256 22.18 17.27 -2.97
C ALA A 256 20.84 17.97 -3.28
N GLY A 257 19.71 17.34 -2.95
CA GLY A 257 18.38 17.90 -3.17
C GLY A 257 18.09 19.11 -2.27
N ILE A 258 18.62 19.13 -1.05
CA ILE A 258 18.53 20.30 -0.16
C ILE A 258 19.48 21.41 -0.62
N GLU A 259 20.66 21.05 -1.13
CA GLU A 259 21.65 22.02 -1.60
C GLU A 259 21.24 22.71 -2.91
N THR A 260 20.66 21.97 -3.86
CA THR A 260 20.34 22.52 -5.19
C THR A 260 19.26 23.60 -5.14
N ASN A 261 19.52 24.67 -5.89
CA ASN A 261 18.53 25.70 -6.25
C ASN A 261 18.05 25.56 -7.70
N ASP A 262 18.62 24.62 -8.46
CA ASP A 262 18.17 24.26 -9.80
C ASP A 262 16.96 23.33 -9.71
N LEU A 263 15.84 23.74 -10.31
CA LEU A 263 14.57 23.01 -10.28
C LEU A 263 14.64 21.68 -11.03
N LEU A 264 15.39 21.60 -12.12
CA LEU A 264 15.55 20.36 -12.91
C LEU A 264 16.37 19.33 -12.14
N HIS A 265 17.47 19.77 -11.52
CA HIS A 265 18.22 18.89 -10.63
C HIS A 265 17.38 18.46 -9.43
N ARG A 266 16.58 19.37 -8.86
CA ARG A 266 15.70 19.05 -7.72
C ARG A 266 14.67 17.98 -8.09
N GLU A 267 13.97 18.17 -9.21
CA GLU A 267 12.97 17.23 -9.71
C GLU A 267 13.59 15.86 -10.03
N TRP A 268 14.75 15.86 -10.71
CA TRP A 268 15.48 14.62 -11.00
C TRP A 268 15.87 13.87 -9.72
N ILE A 269 16.45 14.57 -8.73
CA ILE A 269 16.86 13.98 -7.45
C ILE A 269 15.66 13.36 -6.73
N LEU A 270 14.55 14.10 -6.62
CA LEU A 270 13.33 13.62 -5.96
C LEU A 270 12.76 12.37 -6.66
N GLY A 271 12.79 12.34 -7.99
CA GLY A 271 12.38 11.18 -8.77
C GLY A 271 13.30 9.95 -8.64
N LYS A 272 14.49 10.08 -8.03
CA LYS A 272 15.43 8.96 -7.79
C LYS A 272 15.44 8.45 -6.35
N ILE A 273 14.83 9.16 -5.40
CA ILE A 273 14.71 8.69 -4.03
C ILE A 273 13.48 7.78 -3.93
N ALA A 274 13.66 6.46 -3.78
CA ALA A 274 12.54 5.52 -3.74
C ALA A 274 11.84 5.43 -2.34
N GLY A 275 12.51 5.88 -1.27
CA GLY A 275 12.01 5.73 0.10
C GLY A 275 10.97 6.78 0.48
N VAL A 276 9.72 6.36 0.71
CA VAL A 276 8.59 7.22 1.13
C VAL A 276 8.96 8.17 2.29
N ARG A 277 9.68 7.66 3.29
CA ARG A 277 10.07 8.46 4.46
C ARG A 277 11.16 9.51 4.16
N LEU A 278 12.12 9.18 3.31
CA LEU A 278 13.18 10.11 2.92
C LEU A 278 12.64 11.19 1.97
N ASN A 279 11.67 10.83 1.11
CA ASN A 279 10.90 11.77 0.31
C ASN A 279 10.07 12.74 1.18
N LEU A 280 9.38 12.25 2.21
CA LEU A 280 8.68 13.13 3.15
C LEU A 280 9.65 14.05 3.91
N ALA A 281 10.81 13.53 4.30
CA ALA A 281 11.85 14.30 4.98
C ALA A 281 12.38 15.45 4.12
N ILE A 282 12.73 15.20 2.86
CA ILE A 282 13.26 16.23 1.97
C ILE A 282 12.20 17.26 1.61
N VAL A 283 10.95 16.86 1.39
CA VAL A 283 9.84 17.78 1.15
C VAL A 283 9.63 18.72 2.34
N LYS A 284 9.69 18.21 3.58
CA LYS A 284 9.59 19.05 4.78
C LYS A 284 10.74 20.06 4.89
N VAL A 285 11.97 19.62 4.65
CA VAL A 285 13.15 20.48 4.69
C VAL A 285 13.08 21.56 3.60
N LEU A 286 12.71 21.18 2.38
CA LEU A 286 12.55 22.10 1.26
C LEU A 286 11.42 23.09 1.50
N ALA A 287 10.28 22.67 2.07
CA ALA A 287 9.19 23.57 2.40
C ALA A 287 9.60 24.67 3.41
N VAL A 288 10.46 24.35 4.37
CA VAL A 288 11.03 25.35 5.28
C VAL A 288 12.03 26.23 4.53
N LYS A 289 13.00 25.64 3.82
CA LYS A 289 14.02 26.37 3.04
C LYS A 289 13.40 27.33 2.01
N ASP A 290 12.40 26.90 1.27
CA ASP A 290 11.75 27.71 0.23
C ASP A 290 10.95 28.88 0.84
N ARG A 291 10.47 28.75 2.08
CA ARG A 291 9.79 29.84 2.81
C ARG A 291 10.77 30.83 3.46
N THR A 292 11.87 30.34 4.01
CA THR A 292 12.86 31.15 4.75
C THR A 292 14.04 31.62 3.88
N GLY A 293 14.15 31.13 2.64
CA GLY A 293 15.28 31.32 1.74
C GLY A 293 16.53 30.54 2.13
N THR A 294 16.70 30.19 3.40
CA THR A 294 17.85 29.43 3.93
C THR A 294 17.45 28.51 5.07
N ILE A 295 18.22 27.44 5.31
CA ILE A 295 17.97 26.52 6.43
C ILE A 295 19.29 26.00 7.01
N SER A 296 19.42 26.01 8.35
CA SER A 296 20.63 25.51 9.02
C SER A 296 20.61 23.99 9.20
N MET A 297 21.79 23.37 9.30
CA MET A 297 21.92 21.94 9.61
C MET A 297 21.20 21.54 10.89
N THR A 298 21.26 22.39 11.92
CA THR A 298 20.49 22.22 13.14
C THR A 298 19.00 22.09 12.88
N THR A 299 18.44 23.01 12.09
CA THR A 299 17.01 23.06 11.79
C THR A 299 16.59 21.82 11.02
N ILE A 300 17.38 21.44 10.01
CA ILE A 300 17.19 20.18 9.26
C ILE A 300 17.13 19.00 10.25
N ARG A 301 18.11 18.88 11.14
CA ARG A 301 18.17 17.75 12.10
C ARG A 301 16.99 17.74 13.07
N LYS A 302 16.54 18.91 13.56
CA LYS A 302 15.33 19.03 14.42
C LYS A 302 14.04 18.63 13.69
N LEU A 303 13.90 19.03 12.43
CA LEU A 303 12.77 18.63 11.59
C LEU A 303 12.74 17.11 11.35
N LEU A 304 13.92 16.50 11.22
CA LEU A 304 14.07 15.05 11.04
C LEU A 304 13.91 14.26 12.35
N SER A 305 14.31 14.84 13.48
CA SER A 305 14.12 14.27 14.82
C SER A 305 12.68 14.41 15.32
N GLY A 306 11.86 15.26 14.70
CA GLY A 306 10.47 15.47 15.11
C GLY A 306 10.33 16.23 16.43
N ASP A 307 11.43 16.83 16.92
CA ASP A 307 11.45 17.68 18.11
C ASP A 307 10.79 19.03 17.87
N VAL A 308 10.53 19.39 16.60
CA VAL A 308 9.87 20.63 16.21
C VAL A 308 8.85 20.36 15.10
N CYS A 309 7.63 20.85 15.29
CA CYS A 309 6.65 20.91 14.21
C CYS A 309 7.02 22.03 13.24
N ALA A 310 6.93 21.80 11.92
CA ALA A 310 7.25 22.80 10.90
C ALA A 310 6.42 24.11 11.04
N SER A 311 5.27 24.06 11.72
CA SER A 311 4.47 25.25 12.06
C SER A 311 5.03 26.05 13.25
N CYS A 312 5.74 25.42 14.19
CA CYS A 312 6.25 26.05 15.41
C CYS A 312 7.52 26.89 15.17
N GLU A 313 8.38 26.50 14.22
CA GLU A 313 9.60 27.27 13.89
C GLU A 313 9.31 28.53 13.08
N VAL A 314 8.29 28.47 12.21
CA VAL A 314 7.76 29.65 11.50
C VAL A 314 7.18 30.65 12.51
N ALA A 315 6.49 30.18 13.55
CA ALA A 315 5.98 31.06 14.61
C ALA A 315 7.09 31.69 15.48
N ASN A 316 8.14 30.94 15.81
CA ASN A 316 9.25 31.45 16.65
C ASN A 316 10.19 32.43 15.92
N MET A 317 10.38 32.32 14.59
CA MET A 317 11.17 33.28 13.83
C MET A 317 10.39 34.55 13.43
N THR A 318 9.06 34.48 13.37
CA THR A 318 8.22 35.66 13.07
C THR A 318 8.21 36.68 14.23
N LEU A 319 8.64 36.29 15.43
CA LEU A 319 8.76 37.18 16.60
C LEU A 319 10.01 38.08 16.60
N MET A 320 10.93 37.97 15.64
CA MET A 320 12.15 38.80 15.57
C MET A 320 12.18 39.87 14.48
N HIS A 321 11.18 39.96 13.60
CA HIS A 321 11.08 41.05 12.63
C HIS A 321 9.70 41.70 12.64
N SER A 322 9.39 42.43 13.72
CA SER A 322 8.35 43.45 13.71
C SER A 322 8.94 44.77 13.21
N THR A 323 8.64 45.13 11.95
CA THR A 323 8.36 46.51 11.48
C THR A 323 8.28 46.48 9.95
N LEU A 324 7.08 46.57 9.39
CA LEU A 324 6.66 47.64 8.45
C LEU A 324 5.31 47.34 7.78
N SER A 325 4.40 48.29 8.02
CA SER A 325 3.24 48.76 7.25
C SER A 325 2.52 47.88 6.22
N VAL A 326 1.22 47.76 6.51
CA VAL A 326 0.10 47.53 5.60
C VAL A 326 0.07 48.55 4.45
N THR A 327 -0.02 48.08 3.19
CA THR A 327 -0.78 48.74 2.09
C THR A 327 -1.18 47.73 0.99
N GLU A 328 -2.49 47.58 0.83
CA GLU A 328 -3.30 47.27 -0.38
C GLU A 328 -3.15 45.97 -1.21
N PRO A 329 -4.26 45.48 -1.82
CA PRO A 329 -4.40 44.10 -2.24
C PRO A 329 -3.73 43.84 -3.59
N VAL A 330 -2.77 42.93 -3.60
CA VAL A 330 -2.25 42.36 -4.84
C VAL A 330 -3.32 41.46 -5.44
N ALA A 331 -3.63 41.73 -6.72
CA ALA A 331 -4.56 40.97 -7.53
C ALA A 331 -4.32 39.45 -7.40
N VAL A 332 -5.41 38.72 -7.19
CA VAL A 332 -5.46 37.25 -7.23
C VAL A 332 -4.90 36.79 -8.57
N GLN A 333 -3.68 36.26 -8.55
CA GLN A 333 -3.15 35.49 -9.67
C GLN A 333 -3.81 34.12 -9.65
N ASN A 334 -4.28 33.69 -10.82
CA ASN A 334 -4.97 32.43 -11.07
C ASN A 334 -4.22 31.25 -10.41
N HIS A 335 -4.91 30.49 -9.55
CA HIS A 335 -4.38 29.24 -9.00
C HIS A 335 -4.35 28.17 -10.09
N ASP A 336 -3.14 27.77 -10.50
CA ASP A 336 -2.92 26.58 -11.33
C ASP A 336 -3.37 25.31 -10.58
N SER A 337 -3.88 24.32 -11.33
CA SER A 337 -4.26 23.00 -10.83
C SER A 337 -3.11 22.33 -10.05
N ILE A 338 -3.39 21.75 -8.88
CA ILE A 338 -2.40 20.96 -8.15
C ILE A 338 -1.93 19.78 -9.01
N SER A 339 -0.62 19.51 -9.04
CA SER A 339 -0.09 18.39 -9.83
C SER A 339 -0.59 17.04 -9.28
N HIS A 340 -0.54 16.01 -10.13
CA HIS A 340 -0.95 14.66 -9.74
C HIS A 340 -0.21 14.15 -8.49
N ASP A 341 1.10 14.38 -8.40
CA ASP A 341 1.91 13.95 -7.26
C ASP A 341 1.56 14.67 -5.97
N ILE A 342 1.23 15.97 -6.05
CA ILE A 342 0.77 16.75 -4.90
C ILE A 342 -0.59 16.23 -4.42
N ALA A 343 -1.53 16.02 -5.33
CA ALA A 343 -2.84 15.47 -5.00
C ALA A 343 -2.71 14.08 -4.37
N LYS A 344 -1.89 13.20 -4.95
CA LYS A 344 -1.57 11.88 -4.40
C LYS A 344 -1.03 11.96 -2.97
N ALA A 345 -0.07 12.84 -2.72
CA ALA A 345 0.48 13.03 -1.38
C ALA A 345 -0.58 13.53 -0.39
N ILE A 346 -1.46 14.44 -0.80
CA ILE A 346 -2.58 14.94 0.03
C ILE A 346 -3.55 13.81 0.36
N ILE A 347 -3.97 13.03 -0.64
CA ILE A 347 -4.87 11.88 -0.48
C ILE A 347 -4.27 10.90 0.53
N PHE A 348 -3.01 10.50 0.34
CA PHE A 348 -2.38 9.48 1.17
C PHE A 348 -2.20 9.96 2.60
N ASN A 349 -1.67 11.17 2.79
CA ASN A 349 -1.50 11.75 4.12
C ASN A 349 -2.85 11.93 4.82
N ASN A 350 -3.91 12.31 4.09
CA ASN A 350 -5.23 12.45 4.68
C ASN A 350 -5.77 11.10 5.17
N ILE A 351 -5.68 10.05 4.35
CA ILE A 351 -6.08 8.70 4.75
C ILE A 351 -5.26 8.22 5.96
N ASP A 352 -3.94 8.39 5.93
CA ASP A 352 -3.05 7.98 7.02
C ASP A 352 -3.29 8.75 8.33
N ASN A 353 -3.68 10.04 8.24
CA ASN A 353 -3.99 10.84 9.42
C ASN A 353 -5.32 10.44 10.08
N HIS A 354 -6.24 9.82 9.33
CA HIS A 354 -7.54 9.34 9.82
C HIS A 354 -7.55 7.83 10.12
N ASP A 355 -6.39 7.17 10.12
CA ASP A 355 -6.27 5.72 10.27
C ASP A 355 -6.94 5.19 11.55
N ALA A 356 -6.82 5.90 12.67
CA ALA A 356 -7.45 5.51 13.93
C ALA A 356 -9.00 5.51 13.85
N ASP A 357 -9.57 6.53 13.21
CA ASP A 357 -11.02 6.65 13.04
C ASP A 357 -11.55 5.61 12.04
N LEU A 358 -10.81 5.39 10.95
CA LEU A 358 -11.07 4.37 9.94
C LEU A 358 -11.01 2.94 10.52
N GLN A 359 -9.99 2.64 11.32
CA GLN A 359 -9.90 1.36 12.03
C GLN A 359 -11.04 1.21 13.04
N GLY A 360 -11.37 2.28 13.76
CA GLY A 360 -12.48 2.33 14.72
C GLY A 360 -13.83 2.00 14.08
N ILE A 361 -14.16 2.60 12.93
CA ILE A 361 -15.42 2.33 12.24
C ILE A 361 -15.47 0.91 11.66
N ASN A 362 -14.35 0.40 11.14
CA ASN A 362 -14.24 -0.98 10.68
C ASN A 362 -14.56 -1.97 11.83
N HIS A 363 -14.05 -1.72 13.04
CA HIS A 363 -14.36 -2.53 14.21
C HIS A 363 -15.82 -2.42 14.66
N LYS A 364 -16.39 -1.21 14.66
CA LYS A 364 -17.79 -1.00 15.07
C LYS A 364 -18.77 -1.74 14.16
N ILE A 365 -18.56 -1.69 12.85
CA ILE A 365 -19.40 -2.39 11.87
C ILE A 365 -19.24 -3.91 12.08
N HIS A 366 -18.00 -4.42 12.10
CA HIS A 366 -17.76 -5.86 12.25
C HIS A 366 -18.35 -6.46 13.53
N ALA A 367 -18.26 -5.74 14.65
CA ALA A 367 -18.74 -6.19 15.95
C ALA A 367 -20.27 -6.22 16.10
N ASN A 368 -21.01 -5.49 15.25
CA ASN A 368 -22.46 -5.36 15.31
C ASN A 368 -23.09 -5.74 13.96
N PRO A 369 -23.03 -7.02 13.56
CA PRO A 369 -23.56 -7.45 12.28
C PRO A 369 -25.09 -7.29 12.23
N GLU A 370 -25.56 -6.55 11.23
CA GLU A 370 -26.98 -6.30 10.97
C GLU A 370 -27.37 -6.80 9.58
N LEU A 371 -28.56 -7.38 9.44
CA LEU A 371 -29.00 -8.04 8.21
C LEU A 371 -29.51 -7.02 7.16
N CYS A 372 -29.74 -7.50 5.94
CA CYS A 372 -30.29 -6.70 4.86
C CYS A 372 -31.53 -5.90 5.29
N LEU A 373 -31.50 -4.58 5.09
CA LEU A 373 -32.52 -3.58 5.45
C LEU A 373 -32.71 -3.34 6.95
N GLU A 374 -31.85 -3.92 7.80
CA GLU A 374 -31.86 -3.77 9.25
C GLU A 374 -30.56 -3.12 9.78
N GLU A 375 -29.72 -2.58 8.89
CA GLU A 375 -28.38 -2.03 9.16
C GLU A 375 -28.38 -0.64 9.82
N PHE A 376 -29.21 -0.44 10.84
CA PHE A 376 -29.41 0.87 11.48
C PHE A 376 -28.18 1.34 12.25
N GLN A 377 -27.53 0.47 13.03
CA GLN A 377 -26.31 0.85 13.75
C GLN A 377 -25.14 1.06 12.82
N ALA A 378 -24.97 0.23 11.78
CA ALA A 378 -23.93 0.45 10.78
C ALA A 378 -24.13 1.79 10.04
N HIS A 379 -25.36 2.09 9.63
CA HIS A 379 -25.75 3.38 9.07
C HIS A 379 -25.40 4.54 10.01
N ASP A 380 -25.84 4.49 11.27
CA ASP A 380 -25.65 5.59 12.21
C ASP A 380 -24.17 5.78 12.56
N ASN A 381 -23.41 4.69 12.74
CA ASN A 381 -21.97 4.77 12.99
C ASN A 381 -21.21 5.44 11.84
N LEU A 382 -21.56 5.14 10.58
CA LEU A 382 -20.94 5.73 9.40
C LEU A 382 -21.32 7.20 9.23
N ALA A 383 -22.60 7.54 9.43
CA ALA A 383 -23.08 8.91 9.37
C ALA A 383 -22.50 9.77 10.50
N ASP A 384 -22.43 9.25 11.73
CA ASP A 384 -21.80 9.92 12.89
C ASP A 384 -20.32 10.23 12.61
N LEU A 385 -19.58 9.26 12.03
CA LEU A 385 -18.19 9.45 11.65
C LEU A 385 -18.06 10.62 10.66
N LEU A 386 -18.82 10.60 9.57
CA LEU A 386 -18.79 11.64 8.54
C LEU A 386 -19.13 13.03 9.10
N GLU A 387 -20.17 13.13 9.92
CA GLU A 387 -20.58 14.37 10.58
C GLU A 387 -19.50 14.89 11.55
N SER A 388 -18.81 13.99 12.27
CA SER A 388 -17.69 14.35 13.16
C SER A 388 -16.49 14.98 12.42
N HIS A 389 -16.35 14.68 11.12
CA HIS A 389 -15.38 15.33 10.22
C HIS A 389 -15.96 16.52 9.45
N ASN A 390 -17.14 17.03 9.85
CA ASN A 390 -17.84 18.17 9.27
C ASN A 390 -18.33 17.97 7.82
N PHE A 391 -18.54 16.72 7.39
CA PHE A 391 -19.23 16.46 6.13
C PHE A 391 -20.74 16.65 6.29
N ALA A 392 -21.37 17.21 5.27
CA ALA A 392 -22.83 17.27 5.21
C ALA A 392 -23.38 15.89 4.85
N VAL A 393 -24.11 15.27 5.79
CA VAL A 393 -24.68 13.94 5.60
C VAL A 393 -26.20 14.03 5.49
N THR A 394 -26.74 13.44 4.44
CA THR A 394 -28.17 13.13 4.32
C THR A 394 -28.37 11.71 4.83
N ARG A 395 -28.82 11.57 6.08
CA ARG A 395 -29.26 10.28 6.64
C ARG A 395 -30.58 9.84 6.01
N HIS A 396 -30.83 8.53 6.00
CA HIS A 396 -32.03 7.94 5.40
C HIS A 396 -32.26 8.41 3.94
N ALA A 397 -31.17 8.51 3.20
CA ALA A 397 -31.16 9.11 1.87
C ALA A 397 -32.06 8.33 0.90
N TYR A 398 -32.65 9.04 -0.05
CA TYR A 398 -33.45 8.46 -1.13
C TYR A 398 -34.63 7.58 -0.66
N GLY A 399 -35.11 7.81 0.57
CA GLY A 399 -36.26 7.09 1.15
C GLY A 399 -35.95 5.68 1.65
N LEU A 400 -34.67 5.30 1.75
CA LEU A 400 -34.24 4.05 2.37
C LEU A 400 -33.82 4.29 3.82
N PRO A 401 -34.41 3.60 4.81
CA PRO A 401 -34.10 3.82 6.23
C PRO A 401 -32.64 3.58 6.62
N THR A 402 -31.90 2.75 5.91
CA THR A 402 -30.51 2.43 6.25
C THR A 402 -29.52 2.91 5.20
N ALA A 403 -29.92 3.83 4.30
CA ALA A 403 -29.01 4.48 3.34
C ALA A 403 -28.62 5.88 3.81
N PHE A 404 -27.42 6.34 3.44
CA PHE A 404 -26.98 7.72 3.66
C PHE A 404 -26.25 8.26 2.43
N SER A 405 -26.10 9.58 2.33
CA SER A 405 -25.29 10.23 1.31
C SER A 405 -24.48 11.38 1.91
N ALA A 406 -23.19 11.44 1.60
CA ALA A 406 -22.33 12.57 1.91
C ALA A 406 -21.64 13.04 0.62
N GLU A 407 -21.58 14.34 0.40
CA GLU A 407 -21.00 14.93 -0.81
C GLU A 407 -20.04 16.07 -0.45
N PHE A 408 -18.94 16.17 -1.18
CA PHE A 408 -17.96 17.24 -1.04
C PHE A 408 -17.49 17.74 -2.41
N GLY A 409 -17.26 19.05 -2.53
CA GLY A 409 -16.81 19.71 -3.76
C GLY A 409 -17.89 20.59 -4.39
N TYR A 410 -17.63 21.07 -5.61
CA TYR A 410 -18.55 21.94 -6.34
C TYR A 410 -18.40 21.77 -7.85
N GLY A 411 -19.50 21.92 -8.59
CA GLY A 411 -19.51 21.85 -10.05
C GLY A 411 -18.92 20.55 -10.62
N GLY A 412 -18.63 20.56 -11.92
CA GLY A 412 -17.91 19.47 -12.58
C GLY A 412 -18.55 18.09 -12.47
N ARG A 413 -17.71 17.07 -12.64
CA ARG A 413 -18.08 15.65 -12.60
C ARG A 413 -18.36 15.18 -11.17
N VAL A 414 -19.24 14.19 -11.03
CA VAL A 414 -19.55 13.51 -9.77
C VAL A 414 -19.00 12.09 -9.79
N LEU A 415 -18.06 11.82 -8.89
CA LEU A 415 -17.59 10.47 -8.60
C LEU A 415 -18.25 9.94 -7.33
N THR A 416 -18.85 8.76 -7.37
CA THR A 416 -19.45 8.11 -6.19
C THR A 416 -18.65 6.90 -5.73
N PHE A 417 -18.48 6.74 -4.42
CA PHE A 417 -18.06 5.49 -3.78
C PHE A 417 -19.25 4.83 -3.10
N CYS A 418 -19.47 3.55 -3.37
CA CYS A 418 -20.50 2.75 -2.70
C CYS A 418 -19.93 2.11 -1.43
N ALA A 419 -20.59 2.29 -0.29
CA ALA A 419 -20.23 1.66 0.97
C ALA A 419 -21.30 0.62 1.37
N GLU A 420 -20.96 -0.65 1.33
CA GLU A 420 -21.80 -1.77 1.81
C GLU A 420 -21.50 -2.08 3.27
N TYR A 421 -22.53 -2.48 4.03
CA TYR A 421 -22.39 -2.72 5.47
C TYR A 421 -23.46 -3.66 6.05
N ASP A 422 -24.15 -4.44 5.22
CA ASP A 422 -24.98 -5.54 5.69
C ASP A 422 -24.16 -6.80 6.01
N ALA A 423 -24.74 -7.66 6.84
CA ALA A 423 -24.16 -8.91 7.32
C ALA A 423 -25.04 -10.11 6.98
N LEU A 424 -24.49 -11.31 7.20
CA LEU A 424 -25.14 -12.58 6.88
C LEU A 424 -25.73 -13.28 8.13
N PRO A 425 -26.89 -13.95 8.01
CA PRO A 425 -27.53 -14.64 9.12
C PRO A 425 -26.63 -15.68 9.78
N GLY A 426 -26.41 -15.54 11.08
CA GLY A 426 -25.69 -16.53 11.91
C GLY A 426 -24.17 -16.59 11.73
N ILE A 427 -23.60 -15.87 10.75
CA ILE A 427 -22.16 -15.86 10.49
C ILE A 427 -21.53 -14.46 10.50
N GLY A 428 -22.32 -13.38 10.56
CA GLY A 428 -21.79 -12.02 10.67
C GLY A 428 -21.29 -11.46 9.33
N HIS A 429 -20.27 -10.59 9.34
CA HIS A 429 -19.68 -10.01 8.12
C HIS A 429 -18.78 -11.00 7.37
N ALA A 430 -19.33 -12.17 7.02
CA ALA A 430 -18.63 -13.22 6.29
C ALA A 430 -18.36 -12.89 4.81
N CYS A 431 -18.87 -11.76 4.32
CA CYS A 431 -18.53 -11.21 3.01
C CYS A 431 -17.56 -10.00 3.10
N GLY A 432 -17.23 -9.55 4.32
CA GLY A 432 -16.27 -8.48 4.56
C GLY A 432 -16.79 -7.08 4.26
N HIS A 433 -18.10 -6.84 4.36
CA HIS A 433 -18.70 -5.53 4.08
C HIS A 433 -18.17 -4.42 5.02
N ASN A 434 -17.69 -4.76 6.23
CA ASN A 434 -16.93 -3.82 7.07
C ASN A 434 -15.68 -3.25 6.35
N LEU A 435 -14.98 -4.06 5.56
CA LEU A 435 -13.82 -3.64 4.78
C LEU A 435 -14.22 -2.85 3.52
N ILE A 436 -15.39 -3.14 2.94
CA ILE A 436 -15.94 -2.37 1.80
C ILE A 436 -16.31 -0.97 2.27
N ALA A 437 -17.08 -0.86 3.35
CA ALA A 437 -17.44 0.41 3.97
C ALA A 437 -16.21 1.27 4.27
N VAL A 438 -15.22 0.73 4.99
CA VAL A 438 -14.04 1.51 5.38
C VAL A 438 -13.18 1.91 4.17
N SER A 439 -13.09 1.06 3.14
CA SER A 439 -12.36 1.40 1.91
C SER A 439 -13.00 2.60 1.20
N SER A 440 -14.33 2.58 1.07
CA SER A 440 -15.09 3.66 0.43
C SER A 440 -15.04 4.96 1.23
N VAL A 441 -15.12 4.90 2.57
CA VAL A 441 -14.95 6.07 3.44
C VAL A 441 -13.54 6.66 3.30
N ALA A 442 -12.50 5.81 3.32
CA ALA A 442 -11.12 6.26 3.17
C ALA A 442 -10.88 6.92 1.80
N SER A 443 -11.40 6.34 0.70
CA SER A 443 -11.30 6.95 -0.62
C SER A 443 -12.03 8.31 -0.70
N PHE A 444 -13.22 8.41 -0.10
CA PHE A 444 -13.97 9.66 0.00
C PHE A 444 -13.19 10.74 0.77
N PHE A 445 -12.62 10.42 1.93
CA PHE A 445 -11.79 11.35 2.72
C PHE A 445 -10.59 11.87 1.94
N GLY A 446 -9.86 10.96 1.29
CA GLY A 446 -8.69 11.30 0.48
C GLY A 446 -9.03 12.27 -0.65
N ILE A 447 -10.05 11.97 -1.45
CA ILE A 447 -10.46 12.84 -2.57
C ILE A 447 -11.05 14.15 -2.08
N ALA A 448 -11.86 14.14 -1.00
CA ALA A 448 -12.38 15.37 -0.43
C ALA A 448 -11.25 16.32 -0.01
N ALA A 449 -10.17 15.79 0.59
CA ALA A 449 -8.99 16.57 0.94
C ALA A 449 -8.26 17.12 -0.30
N ALA A 450 -8.14 16.33 -1.38
CA ALA A 450 -7.53 16.80 -2.63
C ALA A 450 -8.37 17.88 -3.31
N LEU A 451 -9.70 17.71 -3.37
CA LEU A 451 -10.62 18.72 -3.89
C LEU A 451 -10.54 20.01 -3.07
N ALA A 452 -10.50 19.93 -1.73
CA ALA A 452 -10.38 21.08 -0.85
C ALA A 452 -9.06 21.85 -1.05
N ALA A 453 -7.97 21.15 -1.36
CA ALA A 453 -6.66 21.72 -1.63
C ALA A 453 -6.50 22.21 -3.08
N SER A 454 -7.48 21.93 -3.94
CA SER A 454 -7.48 22.30 -5.35
C SER A 454 -8.53 23.38 -5.64
N SER A 455 -8.53 23.91 -6.86
CA SER A 455 -9.57 24.81 -7.36
C SER A 455 -10.30 24.23 -8.59
N ILE A 456 -10.22 22.91 -8.78
CA ILE A 456 -10.89 22.25 -9.91
C ILE A 456 -12.37 22.03 -9.61
N PRO A 457 -13.26 22.21 -10.60
CA PRO A 457 -14.66 21.83 -10.44
C PRO A 457 -14.78 20.30 -10.44
N GLY A 458 -15.37 19.74 -9.39
CA GLY A 458 -15.57 18.31 -9.21
C GLY A 458 -16.21 18.01 -7.87
N ARG A 459 -16.92 16.88 -7.81
CA ARG A 459 -17.64 16.43 -6.61
C ARG A 459 -17.36 14.96 -6.35
N VAL A 460 -17.14 14.64 -5.08
CA VAL A 460 -17.05 13.27 -4.61
C VAL A 460 -18.23 12.99 -3.68
N ARG A 461 -18.88 11.85 -3.88
CA ARG A 461 -20.01 11.37 -3.08
C ARG A 461 -19.66 10.04 -2.44
N LEU A 462 -19.95 9.90 -1.15
CA LEU A 462 -20.03 8.62 -0.49
C LEU A 462 -21.50 8.25 -0.36
N LEU A 463 -21.87 7.09 -0.89
CA LEU A 463 -23.24 6.58 -0.83
C LEU A 463 -23.25 5.32 0.03
N GLY A 464 -23.99 5.36 1.13
CA GLY A 464 -24.27 4.18 1.94
C GLY A 464 -25.28 3.28 1.23
N THR A 465 -24.87 2.09 0.85
CA THR A 465 -25.63 1.14 0.03
C THR A 465 -25.96 -0.11 0.85
N PRO A 466 -27.14 -0.16 1.51
CA PRO A 466 -27.52 -1.30 2.34
C PRO A 466 -27.88 -2.55 1.52
N ALA A 467 -28.07 -3.68 2.19
CA ALA A 467 -28.79 -4.85 1.69
C ALA A 467 -28.26 -5.48 0.38
N GLU A 468 -26.94 -5.60 0.20
CA GLU A 468 -26.37 -6.25 -0.99
C GLU A 468 -26.59 -7.77 -0.98
N GLU A 469 -26.64 -8.44 0.18
CA GLU A 469 -26.72 -9.90 0.28
C GLU A 469 -28.10 -10.51 -0.08
N GLY A 470 -28.97 -9.72 -0.71
CA GLY A 470 -30.22 -10.19 -1.32
C GLY A 470 -31.36 -9.17 -1.33
N GLY A 471 -31.21 -8.01 -0.67
CA GLY A 471 -32.25 -6.98 -0.61
C GLY A 471 -32.21 -5.96 -1.76
N GLY A 472 -31.14 -5.95 -2.57
CA GLY A 472 -30.98 -5.10 -3.74
C GLY A 472 -30.95 -3.61 -3.43
N GLY A 473 -30.22 -3.19 -2.39
CA GLY A 473 -30.25 -1.80 -1.95
C GLY A 473 -29.80 -0.81 -3.03
N LYS A 474 -28.80 -1.14 -3.86
CA LYS A 474 -28.39 -0.26 -4.97
C LYS A 474 -29.46 -0.16 -6.04
N ILE A 475 -30.25 -1.21 -6.27
CA ILE A 475 -31.38 -1.18 -7.21
C ILE A 475 -32.45 -0.20 -6.73
N ARG A 476 -32.76 -0.24 -5.43
CA ARG A 476 -33.69 0.71 -4.80
C ARG A 476 -33.18 2.14 -4.87
N LEU A 477 -31.88 2.35 -4.63
CA LEU A 477 -31.22 3.66 -4.75
C LEU A 477 -31.23 4.19 -6.18
N ILE A 478 -30.97 3.34 -7.18
CA ILE A 478 -31.09 3.69 -8.61
C ILE A 478 -32.53 4.15 -8.92
N ASN A 479 -33.53 3.38 -8.51
CA ASN A 479 -34.94 3.71 -8.74
C ASN A 479 -35.37 5.01 -8.05
N ALA A 480 -34.74 5.35 -6.92
CA ALA A 480 -34.98 6.59 -6.19
C ALA A 480 -34.13 7.78 -6.69
N GLY A 481 -33.31 7.59 -7.73
CA GLY A 481 -32.53 8.65 -8.39
C GLY A 481 -31.14 8.90 -7.81
N ALA A 482 -30.59 8.03 -6.97
CA ALA A 482 -29.29 8.24 -6.32
C ALA A 482 -28.09 8.32 -7.27
N PHE A 483 -28.24 7.77 -8.48
CA PHE A 483 -27.21 7.74 -9.51
C PHE A 483 -27.53 8.64 -10.71
N SER A 484 -28.59 9.45 -10.67
CA SER A 484 -29.04 10.20 -11.86
C SER A 484 -28.09 11.34 -12.28
N ASP A 485 -27.28 11.84 -11.35
CA ASP A 485 -26.30 12.91 -11.56
C ASP A 485 -24.86 12.43 -11.37
N VAL A 486 -24.64 11.11 -11.32
CA VAL A 486 -23.33 10.49 -11.10
C VAL A 486 -22.65 10.22 -12.44
N ASP A 487 -21.40 10.61 -12.60
CA ASP A 487 -20.63 10.42 -13.84
C ASP A 487 -19.76 9.14 -13.80
N ALA A 488 -19.36 8.69 -12.62
CA ALA A 488 -18.71 7.38 -12.41
C ALA A 488 -18.93 6.86 -10.99
N SER A 489 -18.91 5.54 -10.82
CA SER A 489 -19.04 4.86 -9.52
C SER A 489 -17.91 3.87 -9.28
N MET A 490 -17.40 3.80 -8.04
CA MET A 490 -16.30 2.91 -7.68
C MET A 490 -16.59 2.16 -6.38
N MET A 491 -16.18 0.90 -6.33
CA MET A 491 -16.22 0.05 -5.14
C MET A 491 -15.12 -1.01 -5.22
N ILE A 492 -14.70 -1.57 -4.09
CA ILE A 492 -13.77 -2.70 -4.07
C ILE A 492 -14.14 -3.69 -2.98
N HIS A 493 -13.97 -4.99 -3.26
CA HIS A 493 -14.49 -6.07 -2.42
C HIS A 493 -13.36 -7.00 -1.92
N PRO A 494 -13.35 -7.40 -0.65
CA PRO A 494 -12.39 -8.38 -0.13
C PRO A 494 -12.73 -9.80 -0.59
N VAL A 495 -11.70 -10.58 -0.94
CA VAL A 495 -11.84 -12.02 -1.23
C VAL A 495 -10.71 -12.82 -0.61
N GLY A 496 -10.90 -14.13 -0.50
CA GLY A 496 -9.82 -15.02 -0.05
C GLY A 496 -8.69 -15.10 -1.09
N LYS A 497 -7.45 -15.35 -0.63
CA LYS A 497 -6.27 -15.47 -1.50
C LYS A 497 -6.45 -16.46 -2.66
N ASP A 498 -7.21 -17.53 -2.45
CA ASP A 498 -7.49 -18.55 -3.47
C ASP A 498 -8.33 -18.04 -4.66
N ALA A 499 -9.03 -16.92 -4.50
CA ALA A 499 -9.82 -16.31 -5.57
C ALA A 499 -8.98 -15.41 -6.49
N ILE A 500 -7.71 -15.16 -6.14
CA ILE A 500 -6.81 -14.25 -6.84
C ILE A 500 -5.66 -15.03 -7.48
N PRO A 501 -5.23 -14.70 -8.72
CA PRO A 501 -4.06 -15.32 -9.34
C PRO A 501 -2.80 -15.23 -8.48
N ILE A 502 -1.97 -16.27 -8.53
CA ILE A 502 -0.72 -16.35 -7.78
C ILE A 502 0.17 -15.14 -8.12
N GLY A 503 0.61 -14.42 -7.08
CA GLY A 503 1.49 -13.26 -7.20
C GLY A 503 0.77 -11.91 -7.36
N ALA A 504 -0.56 -11.91 -7.48
CA ALA A 504 -1.36 -10.68 -7.45
C ALA A 504 -1.91 -10.38 -6.05
N ALA A 505 -2.04 -9.10 -5.72
CA ALA A 505 -2.71 -8.58 -4.53
C ALA A 505 -4.23 -8.51 -4.71
N GLY A 506 -4.73 -8.52 -5.95
CA GLY A 506 -6.14 -8.45 -6.26
C GLY A 506 -6.43 -8.54 -7.76
N ILE A 507 -7.70 -8.32 -8.13
CA ILE A 507 -8.18 -8.28 -9.51
C ILE A 507 -8.82 -6.91 -9.73
N ALA A 508 -8.36 -6.16 -10.73
CA ALA A 508 -8.94 -4.88 -11.10
C ALA A 508 -10.13 -5.06 -12.06
N TYR A 509 -10.00 -5.96 -13.03
CA TYR A 509 -11.02 -6.25 -14.03
C TYR A 509 -11.63 -7.63 -13.82
N GLY A 510 -12.94 -7.66 -13.57
CA GLY A 510 -13.71 -8.89 -13.47
C GLY A 510 -15.14 -8.68 -13.94
N THR A 511 -15.82 -9.76 -14.31
CA THR A 511 -17.27 -9.77 -14.55
C THR A 511 -17.95 -10.69 -13.56
N CYS A 512 -19.22 -10.42 -13.27
CA CYS A 512 -20.06 -11.21 -12.37
C CYS A 512 -21.29 -11.71 -13.13
N LEU A 513 -21.82 -12.86 -12.73
CA LEU A 513 -23.06 -13.38 -13.30
C LEU A 513 -24.27 -12.63 -12.76
N THR A 514 -25.37 -12.71 -13.51
CA THR A 514 -26.68 -12.29 -13.01
C THR A 514 -27.09 -13.14 -11.80
N GLY A 515 -27.88 -12.55 -10.91
CA GLY A 515 -28.47 -13.23 -9.76
C GLY A 515 -29.98 -13.02 -9.72
N GLN A 516 -30.74 -14.11 -9.69
CA GLN A 516 -32.17 -14.05 -9.47
C GLN A 516 -32.61 -15.25 -8.63
N ILE A 517 -33.49 -15.01 -7.65
CA ILE A 517 -34.18 -16.03 -6.87
C ILE A 517 -35.68 -15.72 -6.89
N SER A 518 -36.50 -16.73 -7.16
CA SER A 518 -37.95 -16.63 -7.23
C SER A 518 -38.60 -17.88 -6.62
N ASN A 519 -39.79 -17.71 -6.04
CA ASN A 519 -40.66 -18.79 -5.60
C ASN A 519 -41.76 -19.05 -6.64
N VAL A 520 -42.12 -20.32 -6.78
CA VAL A 520 -43.28 -20.79 -7.52
C VAL A 520 -44.17 -21.54 -6.56
N GLU A 521 -45.41 -21.10 -6.43
CA GLU A 521 -46.43 -21.73 -5.60
C GLU A 521 -47.44 -22.44 -6.50
N PHE A 522 -47.64 -23.73 -6.23
CA PHE A 522 -48.71 -24.51 -6.84
C PHE A 522 -49.85 -24.68 -5.85
N THR A 523 -51.07 -24.39 -6.30
CA THR A 523 -52.30 -24.63 -5.54
C THR A 523 -53.14 -25.69 -6.22
N GLY A 524 -53.47 -26.74 -5.46
CA GLY A 524 -54.31 -27.86 -5.86
C GLY A 524 -55.45 -28.08 -4.86
N LYS A 525 -55.79 -29.35 -4.60
CA LYS A 525 -56.93 -29.75 -3.76
C LYS A 525 -56.62 -31.05 -3.03
N ALA A 526 -56.79 -31.04 -1.70
CA ALA A 526 -56.56 -32.21 -0.88
C ALA A 526 -57.63 -33.28 -1.10
N ALA A 527 -57.21 -34.54 -1.01
CA ALA A 527 -58.07 -35.73 -1.01
C ALA A 527 -57.39 -36.85 -0.23
N HIS A 528 -58.15 -37.87 0.16
CA HIS A 528 -57.58 -39.07 0.79
C HIS A 528 -57.01 -39.99 -0.29
N CYS A 529 -55.69 -40.17 -0.34
CA CYS A 529 -54.99 -40.87 -1.43
C CYS A 529 -55.48 -42.31 -1.64
N GLY A 530 -55.91 -42.99 -0.57
CA GLY A 530 -56.40 -44.37 -0.63
C GLY A 530 -57.90 -44.53 -0.85
N THR A 531 -58.69 -43.46 -0.77
CA THR A 531 -60.17 -43.57 -0.77
C THR A 531 -60.81 -42.86 -1.94
N ALA A 532 -60.38 -41.64 -2.25
CA ALA A 532 -60.94 -40.86 -3.35
C ALA A 532 -59.87 -39.96 -4.00
N PRO A 533 -58.73 -40.51 -4.48
CA PRO A 533 -57.67 -39.71 -5.10
C PRO A 533 -58.15 -38.90 -6.32
N TRP A 534 -59.18 -39.38 -7.03
CA TRP A 534 -59.78 -38.69 -8.19
C TRP A 534 -60.46 -37.36 -7.86
N GLU A 535 -60.74 -37.08 -6.59
CA GLU A 535 -61.28 -35.79 -6.14
C GLU A 535 -60.20 -34.74 -5.87
N GLY A 536 -58.91 -35.15 -5.87
CA GLY A 536 -57.76 -34.32 -5.53
C GLY A 536 -57.01 -33.77 -6.74
N ILE A 537 -56.25 -32.69 -6.49
CA ILE A 537 -55.31 -32.07 -7.44
C ILE A 537 -53.99 -31.94 -6.70
N ASN A 538 -52.96 -32.65 -7.15
CA ASN A 538 -51.73 -32.82 -6.37
C ASN A 538 -50.66 -31.78 -6.74
N ALA A 539 -50.45 -30.81 -5.86
CA ALA A 539 -49.42 -29.77 -6.03
C ALA A 539 -48.00 -30.36 -6.00
N LEU A 540 -47.74 -31.42 -5.22
CA LEU A 540 -46.43 -32.08 -5.20
C LEU A 540 -46.10 -32.71 -6.55
N ASP A 541 -47.09 -33.29 -7.25
CA ASP A 541 -46.88 -33.84 -8.59
C ASP A 541 -46.53 -32.74 -9.59
N ALA A 542 -47.14 -31.54 -9.45
CA ALA A 542 -46.80 -30.38 -10.26
C ALA A 542 -45.36 -29.92 -10.00
N ALA A 543 -44.94 -29.84 -8.73
CA ALA A 543 -43.56 -29.52 -8.36
C ALA A 543 -42.56 -30.55 -8.91
N ALA A 544 -42.86 -31.84 -8.78
CA ALA A 544 -42.00 -32.93 -9.28
C ALA A 544 -41.88 -32.89 -10.81
N LEU A 545 -42.99 -32.71 -11.52
CA LEU A 545 -43.00 -32.58 -12.98
C LEU A 545 -42.24 -31.34 -13.45
N ALA A 546 -42.42 -30.19 -12.78
CA ALA A 546 -41.65 -28.98 -13.07
C ALA A 546 -40.15 -29.22 -12.86
N TYR A 547 -39.77 -29.92 -11.79
CA TYR A 547 -38.38 -30.28 -11.50
C TYR A 547 -37.77 -31.12 -12.64
N SER A 548 -38.49 -32.13 -13.12
CA SER A 548 -38.08 -32.94 -14.28
C SER A 548 -37.99 -32.11 -15.57
N ALA A 549 -38.98 -31.25 -15.83
CA ALA A 549 -39.00 -30.40 -17.02
C ALA A 549 -37.82 -29.41 -17.06
N VAL A 550 -37.49 -28.78 -15.93
CA VAL A 550 -36.30 -27.93 -15.81
C VAL A 550 -35.02 -28.77 -15.91
N GLY A 551 -35.02 -29.99 -15.40
CA GLY A 551 -33.92 -30.95 -15.59
C GLY A 551 -33.62 -31.19 -17.08
N MET A 552 -34.67 -31.37 -17.89
CA MET A 552 -34.54 -31.53 -19.35
C MET A 552 -34.10 -30.24 -20.05
N LEU A 553 -34.61 -29.07 -19.60
CA LEU A 553 -34.26 -27.76 -20.15
C LEU A 553 -32.74 -27.51 -20.18
N ARG A 554 -31.99 -28.08 -19.22
CA ARG A 554 -30.54 -27.92 -19.09
C ARG A 554 -29.77 -28.36 -20.33
N GLN A 555 -30.28 -29.33 -21.10
CA GLN A 555 -29.63 -29.76 -22.33
C GLN A 555 -29.58 -28.65 -23.40
N GLN A 556 -30.51 -27.68 -23.35
CA GLN A 556 -30.58 -26.55 -24.29
C GLN A 556 -30.15 -25.22 -23.62
N MET A 557 -29.31 -25.29 -22.59
CA MET A 557 -28.68 -24.12 -21.95
C MET A 557 -27.23 -23.96 -22.39
N ARG A 558 -26.72 -22.73 -22.29
CA ARG A 558 -25.28 -22.49 -22.43
C ARG A 558 -24.51 -23.13 -21.25
N PRO A 559 -23.29 -23.63 -21.47
CA PRO A 559 -22.49 -24.28 -20.43
C PRO A 559 -22.26 -23.44 -19.17
N GLU A 560 -22.33 -22.12 -19.28
CA GLU A 560 -22.07 -21.19 -18.18
C GLU A 560 -23.30 -20.85 -17.34
N ASN A 561 -24.50 -21.13 -17.86
CA ASN A 561 -25.73 -20.81 -17.15
C ASN A 561 -25.99 -21.84 -16.05
N ARG A 562 -26.57 -21.38 -14.93
CA ARG A 562 -26.97 -22.24 -13.82
C ARG A 562 -28.43 -22.00 -13.50
N ILE A 563 -29.14 -23.10 -13.21
CA ILE A 563 -30.45 -23.08 -12.57
C ILE A 563 -30.34 -23.86 -11.26
N GLY A 564 -30.76 -23.27 -10.15
CA GLY A 564 -30.99 -23.95 -8.88
C GLY A 564 -32.46 -24.28 -8.70
N LEU A 565 -32.79 -25.38 -8.04
CA LEU A 565 -34.16 -25.75 -7.68
C LEU A 565 -34.19 -26.38 -6.29
N VAL A 566 -35.14 -25.97 -5.45
CA VAL A 566 -35.44 -26.58 -4.15
C VAL A 566 -36.94 -26.61 -3.94
N ILE A 567 -37.49 -27.76 -3.55
CA ILE A 567 -38.88 -27.85 -3.08
C ILE A 567 -38.88 -27.47 -1.59
N LYS A 568 -39.32 -26.25 -1.27
CA LYS A 568 -39.36 -25.73 0.10
C LYS A 568 -40.51 -26.32 0.91
N GLU A 569 -41.65 -26.52 0.24
CA GLU A 569 -42.82 -27.18 0.81
C GLU A 569 -43.38 -28.17 -0.20
N GLY A 570 -43.59 -29.42 0.22
CA GLY A 570 -44.03 -30.51 -0.65
C GLY A 570 -45.08 -31.45 -0.02
N GLY A 571 -45.79 -30.99 1.01
CA GLY A 571 -46.78 -31.78 1.74
C GLY A 571 -46.24 -32.44 3.02
N GLN A 572 -47.17 -32.89 3.87
CA GLN A 572 -46.88 -33.29 5.26
C GLN A 572 -47.15 -34.77 5.55
N LYS A 573 -48.03 -35.43 4.77
CA LYS A 573 -48.43 -36.83 4.98
C LYS A 573 -48.66 -37.54 3.65
N SER A 574 -48.21 -38.78 3.54
CA SER A 574 -48.33 -39.58 2.31
C SER A 574 -49.75 -40.01 1.96
N ASN A 575 -50.66 -40.08 2.94
CA ASN A 575 -52.04 -40.50 2.74
C ASN A 575 -53.00 -39.34 2.42
N ILE A 576 -52.49 -38.12 2.28
CA ILE A 576 -53.25 -36.93 1.91
C ILE A 576 -52.62 -36.34 0.64
N THR A 577 -53.44 -36.12 -0.40
CA THR A 577 -52.99 -35.42 -1.61
C THR A 577 -52.53 -34.02 -1.24
N THR A 578 -51.30 -33.65 -1.61
CA THR A 578 -50.70 -32.37 -1.26
C THR A 578 -51.45 -31.22 -1.94
N PRO A 579 -52.15 -30.33 -1.22
CA PRO A 579 -52.92 -29.23 -1.83
C PRO A 579 -52.06 -28.01 -2.15
N HIS A 580 -50.86 -27.91 -1.59
CA HIS A 580 -49.97 -26.76 -1.76
C HIS A 580 -48.51 -27.21 -1.80
N SER A 581 -47.73 -26.62 -2.70
CA SER A 581 -46.28 -26.79 -2.71
C SER A 581 -45.59 -25.51 -3.15
N THR A 582 -44.41 -25.25 -2.60
CA THR A 582 -43.56 -24.11 -2.97
C THR A 582 -42.23 -24.61 -3.47
N VAL A 583 -41.83 -24.18 -4.66
CA VAL A 583 -40.51 -24.43 -5.25
C VAL A 583 -39.76 -23.12 -5.35
N GLU A 584 -38.56 -23.05 -4.80
CA GLU A 584 -37.62 -21.96 -5.07
C GLU A 584 -36.76 -22.32 -6.27
N TYR A 585 -36.56 -21.37 -7.18
CA TYR A 585 -35.60 -21.49 -8.26
C TYR A 585 -34.69 -20.28 -8.33
N SER A 586 -33.45 -20.52 -8.76
CA SER A 586 -32.49 -19.46 -9.04
C SER A 586 -31.96 -19.55 -10.46
N ILE A 587 -31.63 -18.40 -11.05
CA ILE A 587 -31.05 -18.31 -12.40
C ILE A 587 -29.77 -17.50 -12.31
N ARG A 588 -28.70 -18.02 -12.92
CA ARG A 588 -27.45 -17.29 -13.16
C ARG A 588 -27.05 -17.39 -14.62
N THR A 589 -26.78 -16.26 -15.26
CA THR A 589 -26.40 -16.13 -16.67
C THR A 589 -25.31 -15.07 -16.84
N ARG A 590 -24.66 -15.05 -18.01
CA ARG A 590 -23.62 -14.05 -18.32
C ARG A 590 -24.17 -12.64 -18.57
N THR A 591 -25.43 -12.52 -18.98
CA THR A 591 -26.04 -11.22 -19.30
C THR A 591 -27.47 -11.14 -18.79
N LEU A 592 -27.93 -9.93 -18.47
CA LEU A 592 -29.29 -9.64 -18.04
C LEU A 592 -30.33 -10.03 -19.10
N ASN A 593 -30.02 -9.84 -20.38
CA ASN A 593 -30.90 -10.26 -21.49
C ASN A 593 -31.06 -11.77 -21.54
N GLU A 594 -29.97 -12.52 -21.32
CA GLU A 594 -30.02 -13.96 -21.22
C GLU A 594 -30.79 -14.43 -19.97
N ALA A 595 -30.66 -13.73 -18.84
CA ALA A 595 -31.43 -14.02 -17.63
C ALA A 595 -32.94 -13.90 -17.89
N LYS A 596 -33.38 -12.81 -18.54
CA LYS A 596 -34.79 -12.59 -18.92
C LYS A 596 -35.32 -13.71 -19.83
N SER A 597 -34.55 -14.08 -20.85
CA SER A 597 -34.91 -15.18 -21.76
C SER A 597 -34.98 -16.53 -21.01
N MET A 598 -34.02 -16.79 -20.12
CA MET A 598 -33.98 -18.01 -19.32
C MET A 598 -35.14 -18.08 -18.33
N LYS A 599 -35.50 -16.96 -17.66
CA LYS A 599 -36.65 -16.86 -16.77
C LYS A 599 -37.92 -17.33 -17.48
N THR A 600 -38.21 -16.79 -18.66
CA THR A 600 -39.38 -17.22 -19.45
C THR A 600 -39.38 -18.72 -19.74
N ARG A 601 -38.23 -19.30 -20.10
CA ARG A 601 -38.12 -20.75 -20.38
C ARG A 601 -38.36 -21.60 -19.13
N VAL A 602 -37.82 -21.18 -17.99
CA VAL A 602 -38.02 -21.84 -16.68
C VAL A 602 -39.48 -21.73 -16.25
N GLU A 603 -40.08 -20.54 -16.32
CA GLU A 603 -41.50 -20.34 -15.99
C GLU A 603 -42.42 -21.19 -16.88
N ASN A 604 -42.09 -21.39 -18.16
CA ASN A 604 -42.85 -22.27 -19.03
C ASN A 604 -42.83 -23.74 -18.57
N CYS A 605 -41.73 -24.22 -17.96
CA CYS A 605 -41.70 -25.55 -17.34
C CYS A 605 -42.70 -25.65 -16.18
N PHE A 606 -42.73 -24.63 -15.31
CA PHE A 606 -43.68 -24.56 -14.20
C PHE A 606 -45.13 -24.45 -14.67
N ARG A 607 -45.41 -23.59 -15.67
CA ARG A 607 -46.75 -23.44 -16.27
C ARG A 607 -47.22 -24.73 -16.93
N GLY A 608 -46.32 -25.43 -17.63
CA GLY A 608 -46.61 -26.74 -18.22
C GLY A 608 -46.96 -27.80 -17.18
N ALA A 609 -46.24 -27.83 -16.06
CA ALA A 609 -46.54 -28.75 -14.96
C ALA A 609 -47.88 -28.42 -14.25
N ALA A 610 -48.18 -27.13 -14.07
CA ALA A 610 -49.47 -26.68 -13.56
C ALA A 610 -50.61 -27.20 -14.44
N LEU A 611 -50.49 -26.96 -15.76
CA LEU A 611 -51.47 -27.37 -16.75
C LEU A 611 -51.68 -28.89 -16.76
N ALA A 612 -50.60 -29.67 -16.74
CA ALA A 612 -50.66 -31.13 -16.78
C ALA A 612 -51.34 -31.76 -15.55
N THR A 613 -51.24 -31.10 -14.40
CA THR A 613 -51.78 -31.59 -13.12
C THR A 613 -53.11 -30.95 -12.72
N GLY A 614 -53.52 -29.89 -13.40
CA GLY A 614 -54.71 -29.09 -13.05
C GLY A 614 -54.48 -28.13 -11.88
N CYS A 615 -53.23 -27.87 -11.49
CA CYS A 615 -52.91 -26.88 -10.45
C CYS A 615 -52.98 -25.45 -10.99
N GLU A 616 -53.24 -24.51 -10.10
CA GLU A 616 -52.92 -23.09 -10.30
C GLU A 616 -51.44 -22.84 -9.99
N VAL A 617 -50.83 -21.85 -10.64
CA VAL A 617 -49.42 -21.50 -10.44
C VAL A 617 -49.25 -19.99 -10.28
N VAL A 618 -48.49 -19.59 -9.26
CA VAL A 618 -48.14 -18.19 -8.97
C VAL A 618 -46.63 -18.06 -8.86
N PHE A 619 -46.07 -17.04 -9.52
CA PHE A 619 -44.65 -16.69 -9.46
C PHE A 619 -44.47 -15.49 -8.52
N LYS A 620 -43.54 -15.60 -7.57
CA LYS A 620 -43.18 -14.54 -6.63
C LYS A 620 -41.68 -14.34 -6.66
N ASP A 621 -41.21 -13.20 -7.14
CA ASP A 621 -39.79 -12.86 -7.07
C ASP A 621 -39.40 -12.63 -5.60
N VAL A 622 -38.31 -13.26 -5.16
CA VAL A 622 -37.80 -13.18 -3.79
C VAL A 622 -36.77 -12.07 -3.65
N MET A 623 -35.98 -11.86 -4.71
CA MET A 623 -35.02 -10.77 -4.81
C MET A 623 -35.19 -10.05 -6.16
N ASP A 624 -34.79 -8.79 -6.19
CA ASP A 624 -34.61 -8.07 -7.44
C ASP A 624 -33.49 -8.73 -8.29
N VAL A 625 -33.57 -8.59 -9.61
CA VAL A 625 -32.59 -9.21 -10.51
C VAL A 625 -31.28 -8.44 -10.44
N TYR A 626 -30.23 -9.10 -9.96
CA TYR A 626 -28.87 -8.58 -9.99
C TYR A 626 -28.34 -8.71 -11.41
N ALA A 627 -27.90 -7.60 -11.98
CA ALA A 627 -27.41 -7.56 -13.34
C ALA A 627 -25.98 -8.11 -13.45
N ASP A 628 -25.56 -8.47 -14.66
CA ASP A 628 -24.16 -8.75 -14.94
C ASP A 628 -23.30 -7.50 -14.69
N LEU A 629 -22.13 -7.69 -14.08
CA LEU A 629 -21.18 -6.60 -13.84
C LEU A 629 -20.43 -6.25 -15.13
N ARG A 630 -20.51 -4.97 -15.53
CA ARG A 630 -19.80 -4.38 -16.66
C ARG A 630 -18.69 -3.46 -16.17
N SER A 631 -17.51 -4.05 -15.96
CA SER A 631 -16.34 -3.31 -15.48
C SER A 631 -15.80 -2.36 -16.56
N ASN A 632 -15.65 -1.09 -16.22
CA ASN A 632 -15.09 -0.09 -17.13
C ASN A 632 -13.58 -0.28 -17.31
N GLU A 633 -13.13 -0.57 -18.53
CA GLU A 633 -11.75 -0.96 -18.84
C GLU A 633 -10.74 0.14 -18.48
N THR A 634 -11.04 1.39 -18.81
CA THR A 634 -10.19 2.54 -18.47
C THR A 634 -10.06 2.71 -16.96
N LEU A 635 -11.16 2.65 -16.19
CA LEU A 635 -11.09 2.72 -14.72
C LEU A 635 -10.25 1.57 -14.12
N CYS A 636 -10.42 0.34 -14.64
CA CYS A 636 -9.64 -0.81 -14.18
C CYS A 636 -8.14 -0.66 -14.46
N THR A 637 -7.80 -0.11 -15.63
CA THR A 637 -6.41 0.15 -16.05
C THR A 637 -5.77 1.23 -15.17
N GLU A 638 -6.48 2.33 -14.91
CA GLU A 638 -5.99 3.39 -14.03
C GLU A 638 -5.82 2.93 -12.59
N PHE A 639 -6.74 2.11 -12.09
CA PHE A 639 -6.61 1.49 -10.77
C PHE A 639 -5.38 0.57 -10.71
N THR A 640 -5.16 -0.25 -11.74
CA THR A 640 -3.98 -1.12 -11.82
C THR A 640 -2.68 -0.31 -11.83
N SER A 641 -2.63 0.81 -12.56
CA SER A 641 -1.48 1.73 -12.53
C SER A 641 -1.26 2.30 -11.13
N ALA A 642 -2.32 2.78 -10.46
CA ALA A 642 -2.23 3.35 -9.12
C ALA A 642 -1.72 2.32 -8.09
N MET A 643 -2.17 1.06 -8.18
CA MET A 643 -1.70 -0.01 -7.29
C MET A 643 -0.26 -0.43 -7.59
N SER A 644 0.16 -0.42 -8.86
CA SER A 644 1.56 -0.69 -9.24
C SER A 644 2.51 0.32 -8.61
N GLU A 645 2.12 1.60 -8.55
CA GLU A 645 2.89 2.65 -7.86
C GLU A 645 2.97 2.45 -6.34
N LEU A 646 2.01 1.72 -5.75
CA LEU A 646 2.03 1.29 -4.35
C LEU A 646 2.83 0.00 -4.13
N GLY A 647 3.38 -0.60 -5.19
CA GLY A 647 4.11 -1.86 -5.15
C GLY A 647 3.19 -3.09 -5.08
N GLU A 648 1.90 -2.95 -5.40
CA GLU A 648 0.93 -4.04 -5.40
C GLU A 648 0.48 -4.36 -6.83
N LEU A 649 0.69 -5.61 -7.25
CA LEU A 649 0.29 -6.07 -8.56
C LEU A 649 -1.19 -6.46 -8.54
N TYR A 650 -2.00 -5.84 -9.39
CA TYR A 650 -3.38 -6.24 -9.61
C TYR A 650 -3.53 -6.88 -10.98
N HIS A 651 -4.28 -7.99 -11.01
CA HIS A 651 -4.58 -8.68 -12.25
C HIS A 651 -5.64 -7.88 -13.04
N ASN A 652 -5.32 -7.55 -14.29
CA ASN A 652 -6.16 -6.77 -15.19
C ASN A 652 -6.20 -7.42 -16.57
N ASP A 653 -6.80 -8.61 -16.67
CA ASP A 653 -6.92 -9.33 -17.94
C ASP A 653 -8.30 -9.09 -18.58
N ILE A 654 -8.35 -8.06 -19.42
CA ILE A 654 -9.53 -7.70 -20.20
C ILE A 654 -9.84 -8.78 -21.25
N THR A 655 -8.80 -9.46 -21.76
CA THR A 655 -8.90 -10.40 -22.88
C THR A 655 -9.40 -11.78 -22.49
N ASN A 656 -9.12 -12.20 -21.25
CA ASN A 656 -9.43 -13.52 -20.74
C ASN A 656 -10.40 -13.40 -19.55
N ASN A 657 -11.59 -12.87 -19.87
CA ASN A 657 -12.65 -12.54 -18.92
C ASN A 657 -13.22 -13.79 -18.22
N THR A 658 -12.50 -14.27 -17.20
CA THR A 658 -12.97 -15.30 -16.29
C THR A 658 -14.11 -14.71 -15.47
N THR A 659 -15.35 -14.99 -15.88
CA THR A 659 -16.54 -14.52 -15.19
C THR A 659 -16.60 -15.13 -13.79
N ALA A 660 -16.57 -14.28 -12.77
CA ALA A 660 -16.77 -14.70 -11.41
C ALA A 660 -18.18 -15.28 -11.23
N SER A 661 -18.29 -16.37 -10.48
CA SER A 661 -19.56 -17.11 -10.34
C SER A 661 -20.55 -16.48 -9.36
N PHE A 662 -20.17 -15.38 -8.69
CA PHE A 662 -21.04 -14.62 -7.79
C PHE A 662 -21.76 -13.49 -8.54
N GLY A 663 -22.79 -12.93 -7.92
CA GLY A 663 -23.57 -11.80 -8.43
C GLY A 663 -23.67 -10.73 -7.35
N THR A 664 -23.76 -9.47 -7.77
CA THR A 664 -23.73 -8.30 -6.90
C THR A 664 -24.61 -7.19 -7.48
N ASP A 665 -25.28 -6.41 -6.65
CA ASP A 665 -26.13 -5.31 -7.12
C ASP A 665 -25.31 -4.10 -7.63
N MET A 666 -23.99 -4.09 -7.44
CA MET A 666 -23.07 -3.19 -8.18
C MET A 666 -23.11 -3.46 -9.68
N GLY A 667 -23.51 -4.67 -10.10
CA GLY A 667 -23.83 -4.98 -11.48
C GLY A 667 -24.91 -4.04 -12.03
N ASN A 668 -25.95 -3.75 -11.25
CA ASN A 668 -27.00 -2.83 -11.67
C ASN A 668 -26.50 -1.38 -11.82
N VAL A 669 -25.58 -0.94 -10.96
CA VAL A 669 -24.92 0.38 -11.08
C VAL A 669 -24.13 0.47 -12.39
N SER A 670 -23.44 -0.61 -12.76
CA SER A 670 -22.67 -0.68 -14.02
C SER A 670 -23.50 -0.65 -15.30
N HIS A 671 -24.84 -0.68 -15.22
CA HIS A 671 -25.72 -0.48 -16.37
C HIS A 671 -26.21 0.96 -16.48
N VAL A 672 -26.04 1.79 -15.44
CA VAL A 672 -26.50 3.19 -15.43
C VAL A 672 -25.36 4.20 -15.46
N VAL A 673 -24.18 3.85 -14.91
CA VAL A 673 -22.99 4.72 -14.92
C VAL A 673 -21.69 3.91 -15.13
N PRO A 674 -20.63 4.51 -15.69
CA PRO A 674 -19.29 3.89 -15.71
C PRO A 674 -18.90 3.42 -14.32
N THR A 675 -18.49 2.16 -14.19
CA THR A 675 -18.34 1.51 -12.89
C THR A 675 -17.03 0.73 -12.77
N PHE A 676 -16.39 0.86 -11.61
CA PHE A 676 -15.30 0.00 -11.15
C PHE A 676 -15.77 -0.84 -9.96
N HIS A 677 -15.55 -2.16 -10.03
CA HIS A 677 -15.73 -3.09 -8.92
C HIS A 677 -14.57 -4.09 -8.92
N GLY A 678 -13.48 -3.72 -8.22
CA GLY A 678 -12.30 -4.57 -8.08
C GLY A 678 -12.38 -5.53 -6.88
N LEU A 679 -11.43 -6.45 -6.80
CA LEU A 679 -11.26 -7.39 -5.70
C LEU A 679 -9.87 -7.26 -5.07
N PHE A 680 -9.75 -7.39 -3.75
CA PHE A 680 -8.45 -7.47 -3.07
C PHE A 680 -8.35 -8.68 -2.15
N ALA A 681 -7.17 -9.30 -2.10
CA ALA A 681 -6.93 -10.50 -1.31
C ALA A 681 -6.74 -10.18 0.18
N ILE A 682 -7.48 -10.89 1.04
CA ILE A 682 -7.20 -10.97 2.48
C ILE A 682 -6.69 -12.36 2.84
N ALA A 683 -6.00 -12.49 3.97
CA ALA A 683 -5.31 -13.71 4.40
C ALA A 683 -6.25 -14.83 4.91
N ALA A 684 -7.34 -15.09 4.19
CA ALA A 684 -8.20 -16.23 4.45
C ALA A 684 -7.47 -17.54 4.11
N GLU A 685 -7.59 -18.54 4.98
CA GLU A 685 -7.01 -19.86 4.71
C GLU A 685 -7.75 -20.57 3.58
N LYS A 686 -7.12 -21.60 3.01
CA LYS A 686 -7.72 -22.39 1.94
C LYS A 686 -9.03 -23.02 2.42
N GLY A 687 -10.11 -22.71 1.71
CA GLY A 687 -11.47 -23.15 2.07
C GLY A 687 -12.26 -22.18 2.96
N GLU A 688 -11.63 -21.12 3.48
CA GLU A 688 -12.29 -20.03 4.21
C GLU A 688 -12.73 -18.91 3.25
N ALA A 689 -13.42 -19.26 2.16
CA ALA A 689 -13.93 -18.29 1.20
C ALA A 689 -15.01 -17.38 1.82
N ASN A 690 -15.43 -16.34 1.10
CA ASN A 690 -16.60 -15.53 1.45
C ASN A 690 -17.78 -16.43 1.84
N HIS A 691 -18.61 -15.94 2.77
CA HIS A 691 -19.77 -16.64 3.35
C HIS A 691 -19.39 -17.83 4.26
N THR A 692 -18.19 -17.82 4.82
CA THR A 692 -17.76 -18.78 5.84
C THR A 692 -17.47 -18.11 7.19
N PRO A 693 -17.61 -18.83 8.32
CA PRO A 693 -17.17 -18.34 9.63
C PRO A 693 -15.67 -17.97 9.66
N GLY A 694 -14.86 -18.69 8.88
CA GLY A 694 -13.42 -18.41 8.72
C GLY A 694 -13.16 -17.02 8.14
N PHE A 695 -13.87 -16.68 7.07
CA PHE A 695 -13.75 -15.35 6.45
C PHE A 695 -14.15 -14.23 7.42
N THR A 696 -15.23 -14.41 8.18
CA THR A 696 -15.66 -13.44 9.21
C THR A 696 -14.54 -13.14 10.21
N ARG A 697 -13.84 -14.18 10.68
CA ARG A 697 -12.72 -14.05 11.62
C ARG A 697 -11.55 -13.28 11.01
N ILE A 698 -11.28 -13.45 9.71
CA ILE A 698 -10.16 -12.81 9.02
C ILE A 698 -10.50 -11.38 8.59
N ALA A 699 -11.76 -11.09 8.26
CA ALA A 699 -12.23 -9.77 7.82
C ALA A 699 -12.04 -8.65 8.84
N ILE A 700 -11.76 -8.98 10.11
CA ILE A 700 -11.46 -8.01 11.19
C ILE A 700 -9.97 -7.90 11.53
N SER A 701 -9.11 -8.66 10.86
CA SER A 701 -7.67 -8.65 11.13
C SER A 701 -7.01 -7.34 10.68
N ASP A 702 -5.94 -6.94 11.38
CA ASP A 702 -5.14 -5.78 10.99
C ASP A 702 -4.55 -5.91 9.58
N GLU A 703 -4.25 -7.14 9.13
CA GLU A 703 -3.78 -7.39 7.78
C GLU A 703 -4.87 -7.11 6.74
N ALA A 704 -6.10 -7.59 6.99
CA ALA A 704 -7.24 -7.34 6.11
C ALA A 704 -7.59 -5.85 6.05
N TYR A 705 -7.58 -5.15 7.19
CA TYR A 705 -7.75 -3.70 7.27
C TYR A 705 -6.66 -2.96 6.47
N ARG A 706 -5.38 -3.30 6.64
CA ARG A 706 -4.29 -2.67 5.88
C ARG A 706 -4.43 -2.88 4.36
N LYS A 707 -4.92 -4.04 3.93
CA LYS A 707 -5.22 -4.31 2.51
C LYS A 707 -6.38 -3.46 1.99
N ALA A 708 -7.44 -3.29 2.79
CA ALA A 708 -8.54 -2.39 2.49
C ALA A 708 -8.05 -0.93 2.33
N ILE A 709 -7.20 -0.44 3.23
CA ILE A 709 -6.62 0.92 3.12
C ILE A 709 -5.69 1.08 1.91
N SER A 710 -4.89 0.06 1.57
CA SER A 710 -4.09 0.05 0.35
C SER A 710 -4.96 0.17 -0.91
N ALA A 711 -6.01 -0.64 -0.99
CA ALA A 711 -6.98 -0.59 -2.07
C ALA A 711 -7.73 0.76 -2.13
N ALA A 712 -8.10 1.34 -0.99
CA ALA A 712 -8.74 2.64 -0.90
C ALA A 712 -7.86 3.76 -1.46
N LYS A 713 -6.54 3.70 -1.22
CA LYS A 713 -5.56 4.62 -1.81
C LYS A 713 -5.51 4.52 -3.33
N GLY A 714 -5.55 3.30 -3.87
CA GLY A 714 -5.65 3.07 -5.31
C GLY A 714 -6.94 3.67 -5.89
N MET A 715 -8.09 3.35 -5.29
CA MET A 715 -9.39 3.90 -5.71
C MET A 715 -9.42 5.43 -5.65
N ALA A 716 -8.84 6.03 -4.62
CA ALA A 716 -8.80 7.48 -4.45
C ALA A 716 -7.94 8.17 -5.53
N ILE A 717 -6.80 7.60 -5.91
CA ILE A 717 -5.97 8.13 -6.99
C ILE A 717 -6.71 8.04 -8.33
N THR A 718 -7.28 6.88 -8.64
CA THR A 718 -8.05 6.68 -9.88
C THR A 718 -9.22 7.65 -9.96
N GLY A 719 -9.95 7.80 -8.85
CA GLY A 719 -11.03 8.76 -8.73
C GLY A 719 -10.59 10.21 -8.89
N TRP A 720 -9.46 10.59 -8.29
CA TRP A 720 -8.88 11.92 -8.48
C TRP A 720 -8.53 12.19 -9.95
N LYS A 721 -7.88 11.23 -10.63
CA LYS A 721 -7.58 11.37 -12.06
C LYS A 721 -8.85 11.55 -12.88
N PHE A 722 -9.91 10.79 -12.60
CA PHE A 722 -11.21 10.97 -13.26
C PHE A 722 -11.79 12.38 -13.04
N LEU A 723 -11.65 12.96 -11.85
CA LEU A 723 -12.13 14.31 -11.58
C LEU A 723 -11.25 15.39 -12.22
N ALA A 724 -9.94 15.19 -12.29
CA ALA A 724 -8.97 16.21 -12.71
C ALA A 724 -8.56 16.17 -14.19
N ASP A 725 -8.66 15.01 -14.86
CA ASP A 725 -8.22 14.81 -16.24
C ASP A 725 -9.42 14.61 -17.18
N ASP A 726 -9.66 15.60 -18.02
CA ASP A 726 -10.77 15.58 -18.98
C ASP A 726 -10.62 14.52 -20.05
N SER A 727 -9.40 14.26 -20.54
CA SER A 727 -9.14 13.25 -21.56
C SER A 727 -9.39 11.84 -21.02
N LEU A 728 -8.99 11.61 -19.77
CA LEU A 728 -9.25 10.34 -19.10
C LEU A 728 -10.75 10.15 -18.86
N ALA A 729 -11.45 11.18 -18.38
CA ALA A 729 -12.89 11.11 -18.15
C ALA A 729 -13.67 10.86 -19.45
N GLU A 730 -13.28 11.49 -20.56
CA GLU A 730 -13.86 11.22 -21.87
C GLU A 730 -13.67 9.76 -22.31
N SER A 731 -12.49 9.19 -22.03
CA SER A 731 -12.20 7.78 -22.33
C SER A 731 -13.07 6.83 -21.51
N ILE A 732 -13.23 7.11 -20.20
CA ILE A 732 -14.12 6.35 -19.30
C ILE A 732 -15.58 6.39 -19.79
N LEU A 733 -16.06 7.56 -20.20
CA LEU A 733 -17.41 7.72 -20.72
C LEU A 733 -17.59 7.06 -22.09
N LEU A 734 -16.56 7.05 -22.93
CA LEU A 734 -16.57 6.37 -24.22
C LEU A 734 -16.64 4.85 -24.03
N ASP A 735 -15.82 4.28 -23.15
CA ASP A 735 -15.83 2.86 -22.78
C ASP A 735 -17.23 2.41 -22.31
N PHE A 736 -17.89 3.23 -21.49
CA PHE A 736 -19.24 2.92 -21.04
C PHE A 736 -20.27 2.95 -22.18
N LYS A 737 -20.14 3.88 -23.13
CA LYS A 737 -21.03 3.96 -24.30
C LYS A 737 -20.84 2.78 -25.25
N THR A 738 -19.61 2.31 -25.45
CA THR A 738 -19.32 1.18 -26.33
C THR A 738 -19.81 -0.14 -25.76
N MET A 739 -19.76 -0.34 -24.43
CA MET A 739 -20.33 -1.53 -23.78
C MET A 739 -21.86 -1.62 -23.84
N ASN A 740 -22.54 -0.49 -24.04
CA ASN A 740 -24.00 -0.41 -24.10
C ASN A 740 -24.58 -0.60 -25.52
N GLN A 741 -23.71 -0.67 -26.54
CA GLN A 741 -24.07 -1.02 -27.93
C GLN A 741 -23.91 -2.53 -28.14
#